data_AF-A0A6I4IAB5-F1
#
_entry.id   AF-A0A6I4IAB5-F1
#
_cell.length_a   1.000
_cell.length_b   1.000
_cell.length_c   1.000
_cell.angle_alpha   90.00
_cell.angle_beta   90.00
_cell.angle_gamma   90.00
#
_symmetry.space_group_name_H-M   'P 1'
#
loop_
_entity.id
_entity.type
_entity.pdbx_description
1 polymer ?
#
loop_
_entity_poly.entity_id
_entity_poly.type
_entity_poly.pdbx_seq_one_letter_code
_entity_poly.pdbx_strand_id
1 'polypeptide(L)'
;MKRFLAFFALFLAAASFTKAQTGREVHGMVIDSTKQALPGTTVKLITDAKDSVTTIVSGEGKFSFNNVKGSKVTLTLTSIGYEGLIKHFTLDKSNQPADFGTIVLKAESRQLGVVTVVGTNPVTLKEDTVEYKASAYKVRANSPVEDQLKRIPGVDVDAQGNVSAQGKQVTRVRINGKDFFGGDVQTATKNLPADLVDSYQIVDDYGDQANITGIKTGEANKILNITIRKDKNYGYFGQITGGEGSDALPKGEGSNDNRYVGLVNIFKFNNEQQIAVLGNLNNTNVNTFSFGSPTGGGGGGGFGGGGRGFGGGGGGRGNAGRGGGSSQTSNANGINTTKTIGTNFRDQWGNMSVYGSYSFEDKGIYTQSKNYQENIGTVPTVSDQNTTQNDNNTNHRLTWNMEWRPDTLNYLKLNPTFSYSSTGTIADEFLNSTRNGNPNLVYNTQTNSTSAAPNYGATLLYNHRFNGVGRNLSINGNFNSTRNFSFDNPVYTYDEATVNRLNVPVNQLVNTYYRSLTSGISLSYIEPLSKVSFLELNYAYNRTTNRNDNRTDTVAAGNQINNYPLGTSDYNYTFTTHRVGLNYRFIKPKYNLTLGAGVLPSKLEGSGNSFDAIAQSVVRPVTDKRTFNFVPTARFSYNFSRSQSLNFNYNGSNNQPTYNQLVPVINFSNALYPVQGNPALNPEFTNNFNLRYNKFSFETGNIFFSSLSFNQTNNKIVTTSTVYPVRFTPAALAANPGLNSFKNTVFSNYMNVDGYYQGQANVTYAKPWQNRKFTLVLNGSITYTNNLSFTNSVDSNNVATPFVKNVSKNLAFAPYPRFRVNILDKIDLETGARYTINRTTNTIDAPRAIGNANIRTLDLTLSGKNYILKDWTLGYDFTRTVNYGYSFDVPNPNILNLFVERRFLKQNAATVRVQGFDLFNQNTGFSIVNANNVRTQTQTNRLGRYLLLTFTYRLQKFAGRSPMQGGDGERRGRGFGGGGQGGGFGGNRGGGAGPTID
;
A
#
# COMPACT_ATOMS: atom_id res chain seq x y z
N MET A 1 66.66 -10.71 -62.76
CA MET A 1 67.71 -10.84 -61.72
C MET A 1 68.52 -9.55 -61.56
N LYS A 2 67.88 -8.40 -61.26
CA LYS A 2 68.56 -7.14 -60.88
C LYS A 2 67.91 -6.42 -59.69
N ARG A 3 66.89 -7.04 -59.06
CA ARG A 3 66.21 -6.51 -57.85
C ARG A 3 66.49 -7.31 -56.57
N PHE A 4 67.21 -8.44 -56.66
CA PHE A 4 67.59 -9.26 -55.50
C PHE A 4 68.97 -8.89 -54.91
N LEU A 5 69.87 -8.28 -55.70
CA LEU A 5 71.19 -7.82 -55.24
C LEU A 5 71.16 -6.48 -54.49
N ALA A 6 70.13 -5.65 -54.69
CA ALA A 6 69.95 -4.40 -53.94
C ALA A 6 69.39 -4.62 -52.53
N PHE A 7 68.67 -5.72 -52.29
CA PHE A 7 68.13 -6.08 -50.97
C PHE A 7 69.17 -6.78 -50.07
N PHE A 8 70.16 -7.45 -50.66
CA PHE A 8 71.26 -8.08 -49.90
C PHE A 8 72.33 -7.07 -49.46
N ALA A 9 72.55 -6.01 -50.25
CA ALA A 9 73.45 -4.91 -49.87
C ALA A 9 72.89 -3.98 -48.78
N LEU A 10 71.55 -3.87 -48.67
CA LEU A 10 70.90 -3.11 -47.59
C LEU A 10 70.83 -3.89 -46.26
N PHE A 11 71.01 -5.22 -46.28
CA PHE A 11 71.02 -6.07 -45.09
C PHE A 11 72.39 -6.13 -44.39
N LEU A 12 73.49 -5.85 -45.10
CA LEU A 12 74.85 -5.84 -44.55
C LEU A 12 75.29 -4.49 -43.95
N ALA A 13 74.56 -3.40 -44.21
CA ALA A 13 74.87 -2.07 -43.64
C ALA A 13 74.17 -1.77 -42.30
N ALA A 14 73.30 -2.67 -41.80
CA ALA A 14 72.56 -2.50 -40.53
C ALA A 14 73.12 -3.33 -39.36
N ALA A 15 74.23 -4.08 -39.55
CA ALA A 15 74.76 -5.02 -38.56
C ALA A 15 75.84 -4.46 -37.61
N SER A 16 76.07 -3.15 -37.56
CA SER A 16 77.16 -2.55 -36.77
C SER A 16 76.74 -1.37 -35.90
N PHE A 17 75.84 -1.60 -34.93
CA PHE A 17 75.70 -0.77 -33.71
C PHE A 17 75.16 -1.62 -32.54
N THR A 18 75.96 -2.55 -32.03
CA THR A 18 75.75 -3.16 -30.70
C THR A 18 76.43 -2.29 -29.64
N LYS A 19 75.66 -1.40 -29.00
CA LYS A 19 76.04 -0.86 -27.68
C LYS A 19 75.38 -1.72 -26.60
N ALA A 20 76.21 -2.26 -25.71
CA ALA A 20 75.81 -2.93 -24.48
C ALA A 20 74.84 -2.04 -23.68
N GLN A 21 73.69 -2.59 -23.31
CA GLN A 21 72.79 -1.93 -22.36
C GLN A 21 73.22 -2.33 -20.94
N THR A 22 73.77 -1.36 -20.21
CA THR A 22 74.20 -1.49 -18.81
C THR A 22 72.98 -1.42 -17.88
N GLY A 23 72.39 -2.57 -17.58
CA GLY A 23 71.51 -2.74 -16.42
C GLY A 23 72.10 -3.79 -15.49
N ARG A 24 71.75 -3.73 -14.22
CA ARG A 24 72.26 -4.67 -13.20
C ARG A 24 71.33 -5.86 -13.04
N GLU A 25 71.85 -6.98 -12.55
CA GLU A 25 71.01 -8.07 -12.05
C GLU A 25 70.47 -7.72 -10.65
N VAL A 26 69.22 -8.04 -10.40
CA VAL A 26 68.58 -7.94 -9.09
C VAL A 26 67.99 -9.29 -8.74
N HIS A 27 68.38 -9.87 -7.62
CA HIS A 27 67.91 -11.21 -7.22
C HIS A 27 67.55 -11.28 -5.73
N GLY A 28 66.90 -12.37 -5.34
CA GLY A 28 66.55 -12.65 -3.95
C GLY A 28 65.85 -14.00 -3.80
N MET A 29 65.42 -14.31 -2.57
CA MET A 29 64.73 -15.56 -2.24
C MET A 29 63.40 -15.28 -1.55
N VAL A 30 62.37 -16.08 -1.83
CA VAL A 30 61.06 -16.02 -1.18
C VAL A 30 60.82 -17.31 -0.40
N ILE A 31 60.54 -17.15 0.89
CA ILE A 31 60.21 -18.24 1.82
C ILE A 31 58.92 -17.95 2.58
N ASP A 32 58.36 -18.96 3.24
CA ASP A 32 57.27 -18.78 4.19
C ASP A 32 57.76 -18.54 5.62
N SER A 33 56.82 -18.28 6.53
CA SER A 33 57.10 -18.12 7.97
C SER A 33 57.66 -19.39 8.65
N THR A 34 57.63 -20.55 7.99
CA THR A 34 58.24 -21.81 8.46
C THR A 34 59.63 -22.07 7.87
N LYS A 35 60.16 -21.10 7.10
CA LYS A 35 61.44 -21.13 6.39
C LYS A 35 61.50 -22.10 5.20
N GLN A 36 60.36 -22.51 4.66
CA GLN A 36 60.31 -23.27 3.40
C GLN A 36 60.28 -22.35 2.18
N ALA A 37 60.97 -22.75 1.11
CA ALA A 37 60.95 -22.04 -0.17
C ALA A 37 59.53 -21.98 -0.75
N LEU A 38 59.17 -20.84 -1.37
CA LEU A 38 57.85 -20.62 -1.97
C LEU A 38 57.91 -20.56 -3.51
N PRO A 39 58.10 -21.70 -4.18
CA PRO A 39 58.09 -21.78 -5.64
C PRO A 39 56.73 -21.37 -6.21
N GLY A 40 56.73 -20.76 -7.40
CA GLY A 40 55.51 -20.31 -8.06
C GLY A 40 54.98 -18.94 -7.59
N THR A 41 55.63 -18.30 -6.61
CA THR A 41 55.34 -16.92 -6.24
C THR A 41 55.62 -15.98 -7.43
N THR A 42 54.66 -15.13 -7.77
CA THR A 42 54.84 -14.10 -8.79
C THR A 42 55.50 -12.89 -8.15
N VAL A 43 56.65 -12.46 -8.69
CA VAL A 43 57.36 -11.26 -8.26
C VAL A 43 57.29 -10.25 -9.39
N LYS A 44 56.68 -9.10 -9.14
CA LYS A 44 56.64 -7.96 -10.05
C LYS A 44 57.59 -6.88 -9.56
N LEU A 45 58.50 -6.47 -10.41
CA LEU A 45 59.46 -5.38 -10.17
C LEU A 45 59.01 -4.15 -10.94
N ILE A 46 58.96 -3.00 -10.28
CA ILE A 46 58.72 -1.68 -10.88
C ILE A 46 59.87 -0.74 -10.50
N THR A 47 60.46 -0.07 -11.48
CA THR A 47 61.54 0.90 -11.25
C THR A 47 61.00 2.34 -11.25
N ASP A 48 61.81 3.28 -10.74
CA ASP A 48 61.57 4.74 -10.85
C ASP A 48 61.54 5.25 -12.30
N ALA A 49 62.11 4.50 -13.25
CA ALA A 49 61.97 4.72 -14.69
C ALA A 49 60.62 4.25 -15.27
N LYS A 50 59.71 3.73 -14.43
CA LYS A 50 58.39 3.16 -14.77
C LYS A 50 58.43 1.89 -15.63
N ASP A 51 59.58 1.24 -15.76
CA ASP A 51 59.66 -0.11 -16.33
C ASP A 51 59.05 -1.10 -15.34
N SER A 52 58.24 -2.04 -15.84
CA SER A 52 57.71 -3.14 -15.04
C SER A 52 58.03 -4.48 -15.66
N VAL A 53 58.68 -5.35 -14.89
CA VAL A 53 59.02 -6.72 -15.29
C VAL A 53 58.46 -7.70 -14.26
N THR A 54 58.02 -8.86 -14.69
CA THR A 54 57.50 -9.90 -13.80
C THR A 54 58.30 -11.18 -14.01
N THR A 55 58.61 -11.88 -12.92
CA THR A 55 59.23 -13.20 -12.93
C THR A 55 58.51 -14.11 -11.95
N ILE A 56 58.79 -15.41 -12.04
CA ILE A 56 58.24 -16.43 -11.15
C ILE A 56 59.38 -17.03 -10.34
N VAL A 57 59.16 -17.20 -9.04
CA VAL A 57 60.12 -17.81 -8.13
C VAL A 57 60.35 -19.29 -8.50
N SER A 58 61.62 -19.68 -8.60
CA SER A 58 62.06 -21.04 -8.96
C SER A 58 61.75 -22.08 -7.88
N GLY A 59 61.97 -23.37 -8.20
CA GLY A 59 61.82 -24.50 -7.27
C GLY A 59 62.59 -24.35 -5.95
N GLU A 60 63.71 -23.64 -5.98
CA GLU A 60 64.56 -23.36 -4.80
C GLU A 60 64.16 -22.08 -4.06
N GLY A 61 63.06 -21.42 -4.44
CA GLY A 61 62.62 -20.18 -3.81
C GLY A 61 63.33 -18.92 -4.33
N LYS A 62 64.15 -18.99 -5.38
CA LYS A 62 64.93 -17.85 -5.90
C LYS A 62 64.23 -17.12 -7.04
N PHE A 63 64.41 -15.80 -7.14
CA PHE A 63 64.03 -15.00 -8.30
C PHE A 63 65.20 -14.10 -8.72
N SER A 64 65.27 -13.80 -10.02
CA SER A 64 66.19 -12.77 -10.54
C SER A 64 65.56 -11.98 -11.69
N PHE A 65 66.00 -10.74 -11.83
CA PHE A 65 65.70 -9.83 -12.91
C PHE A 65 67.00 -9.33 -13.51
N ASN A 66 67.15 -9.50 -14.82
CA ASN A 66 68.32 -9.00 -15.54
C ASN A 66 68.07 -7.61 -16.09
N ASN A 67 69.14 -6.83 -16.27
CA ASN A 67 69.11 -5.52 -16.92
C ASN A 67 68.18 -4.49 -16.24
N VAL A 68 68.11 -4.50 -14.90
CA VAL A 68 67.30 -3.55 -14.13
C VAL A 68 67.98 -2.17 -14.14
N LYS A 69 67.22 -1.16 -14.58
CA LYS A 69 67.65 0.25 -14.68
C LYS A 69 66.81 1.10 -13.72
N GLY A 70 67.47 1.85 -12.86
CA GLY A 70 66.81 2.69 -11.86
C GLY A 70 67.54 2.71 -10.52
N SER A 71 67.26 3.72 -9.71
CA SER A 71 67.85 3.87 -8.36
C SER A 71 66.89 3.44 -7.25
N LYS A 72 65.60 3.34 -7.56
CA LYS A 72 64.55 2.90 -6.63
C LYS A 72 63.70 1.82 -7.29
N VAL A 73 63.48 0.75 -6.55
CA VAL A 73 62.77 -0.43 -7.04
C VAL A 73 61.68 -0.82 -6.06
N THR A 74 60.49 -1.14 -6.58
CA THR A 74 59.39 -1.70 -5.81
C THR A 74 59.13 -3.13 -6.26
N LEU A 75 59.19 -4.06 -5.32
CA LEU A 75 58.76 -5.44 -5.51
C LEU A 75 57.34 -5.63 -4.99
N THR A 76 56.48 -6.25 -5.79
CA THR A 76 55.17 -6.77 -5.37
C THR A 76 55.20 -8.29 -5.52
N LEU A 77 55.01 -9.00 -4.42
CA LEU A 77 55.01 -10.44 -4.35
C LEU A 77 53.60 -10.96 -4.12
N THR A 78 53.15 -11.89 -4.96
CA THR A 78 51.83 -12.54 -4.85
C THR A 78 51.98 -14.06 -4.98
N SER A 79 51.47 -14.79 -3.99
CA SER A 79 51.42 -16.25 -3.99
C SER A 79 50.07 -16.73 -3.47
N ILE A 80 49.59 -17.87 -3.99
CA ILE A 80 48.30 -18.42 -3.59
C ILE A 80 48.39 -18.95 -2.16
N GLY A 81 47.48 -18.51 -1.28
CA GLY A 81 47.46 -18.91 0.13
C GLY A 81 48.34 -18.06 1.05
N TYR A 82 48.94 -16.98 0.54
CA TYR A 82 49.79 -16.05 1.30
C TYR A 82 49.35 -14.60 1.10
N GLU A 83 49.55 -13.77 2.13
CA GLU A 83 49.26 -12.34 2.04
C GLU A 83 50.23 -11.67 1.06
N GLY A 84 49.71 -10.95 0.07
CA GLY A 84 50.55 -10.22 -0.88
C GLY A 84 51.40 -9.15 -0.19
N LEU A 85 52.68 -9.04 -0.57
CA LEU A 85 53.65 -8.16 0.07
C LEU A 85 54.25 -7.16 -0.93
N ILE A 86 54.34 -5.89 -0.52
CA ILE A 86 55.04 -4.85 -1.28
C ILE A 86 56.28 -4.42 -0.49
N LYS A 87 57.45 -4.46 -1.12
CA LYS A 87 58.72 -3.95 -0.55
C LYS A 87 59.36 -2.93 -1.48
N HIS A 88 59.96 -1.90 -0.88
CA HIS A 88 60.70 -0.86 -1.59
C HIS A 88 62.18 -0.97 -1.26
N PHE A 89 63.03 -0.89 -2.28
CA PHE A 89 64.47 -0.94 -2.18
C PHE A 89 65.09 0.28 -2.87
N THR A 90 66.19 0.79 -2.31
CA THR A 90 67.04 1.78 -2.97
C THR A 90 68.33 1.09 -3.37
N LEU A 91 68.73 1.25 -4.63
CA LEU A 91 69.90 0.61 -5.21
C LEU A 91 71.08 1.59 -5.23
N ASP A 92 72.28 1.09 -4.92
CA ASP A 92 73.51 1.90 -4.97
C ASP A 92 73.84 2.35 -6.39
N LYS A 93 74.61 3.43 -6.55
CA LYS A 93 74.97 3.96 -7.89
C LYS A 93 75.95 3.09 -8.68
N SER A 94 76.42 1.96 -8.13
CA SER A 94 77.27 0.99 -8.83
C SER A 94 76.46 0.08 -9.76
N ASN A 95 77.05 -0.41 -10.86
CA ASN A 95 76.41 -1.38 -11.77
C ASN A 95 76.58 -2.84 -11.31
N GLN A 96 76.84 -3.08 -10.03
CA GLN A 96 76.98 -4.42 -9.48
C GLN A 96 75.62 -5.09 -9.26
N PRO A 97 75.53 -6.43 -9.31
CA PRO A 97 74.31 -7.16 -8.93
C PRO A 97 73.85 -6.78 -7.53
N ALA A 98 72.53 -6.63 -7.35
CA ALA A 98 71.92 -6.32 -6.06
C ALA A 98 71.15 -7.53 -5.53
N ASP A 99 71.47 -7.96 -4.31
CA ASP A 99 70.75 -9.00 -3.60
C ASP A 99 69.75 -8.37 -2.63
N PHE A 100 68.48 -8.74 -2.75
CA PHE A 100 67.38 -8.33 -1.86
C PHE A 100 67.17 -9.28 -0.69
N GLY A 101 68.02 -10.31 -0.57
CA GLY A 101 68.02 -11.28 0.49
C GLY A 101 66.73 -12.11 0.51
N THR A 102 66.41 -12.61 1.70
CA THR A 102 65.26 -13.48 1.91
C THR A 102 64.02 -12.67 2.30
N ILE A 103 62.92 -12.84 1.54
CA ILE A 103 61.63 -12.20 1.74
C ILE A 103 60.64 -13.25 2.25
N VAL A 104 60.12 -13.04 3.46
CA VAL A 104 59.16 -13.95 4.10
C VAL A 104 57.72 -13.53 3.79
N LEU A 105 56.92 -14.42 3.20
CA LEU A 105 55.48 -14.26 3.06
C LEU A 105 54.73 -14.96 4.20
N LYS A 106 53.70 -14.30 4.74
CA LYS A 106 52.83 -14.86 5.78
C LYS A 106 51.65 -15.59 5.15
N ALA A 107 51.31 -16.76 5.66
CA ALA A 107 50.15 -17.52 5.19
C ALA A 107 48.85 -16.73 5.44
N GLU A 108 48.00 -16.60 4.43
CA GLU A 108 46.69 -15.93 4.52
C GLU A 108 45.63 -16.97 4.88
N SER A 109 45.19 -17.00 6.14
CA SER A 109 44.06 -17.83 6.57
C SER A 109 42.74 -17.13 6.32
N ARG A 110 42.20 -17.20 5.10
CA ARG A 110 40.76 -16.94 4.87
C ARG A 110 39.97 -18.24 5.06
N GLN A 111 39.35 -18.41 6.23
CA GLN A 111 38.23 -19.34 6.32
C GLN A 111 37.09 -18.80 5.46
N LEU A 112 36.82 -19.46 4.34
CA LEU A 112 35.55 -19.31 3.64
C LEU A 112 34.46 -19.75 4.62
N GLY A 113 33.53 -18.85 4.94
CA GLY A 113 32.34 -19.21 5.71
C GLY A 113 31.67 -20.39 5.01
N VAL A 114 31.55 -21.51 5.73
CA VAL A 114 30.95 -22.76 5.24
C VAL A 114 29.70 -22.42 4.43
N VAL A 115 29.75 -22.65 3.12
CA VAL A 115 28.54 -22.64 2.30
C VAL A 115 27.75 -23.84 2.76
N THR A 116 26.72 -23.58 3.57
CA THR A 116 25.73 -24.61 3.87
C THR A 116 25.05 -24.91 2.55
N VAL A 117 25.40 -26.02 1.92
CA VAL A 117 24.70 -26.54 0.74
C VAL A 117 23.30 -26.90 1.21
N VAL A 118 22.38 -25.94 1.11
CA VAL A 118 20.95 -26.21 1.21
C VAL A 118 20.62 -27.02 -0.05
N GLY A 119 20.27 -28.31 0.09
CA GLY A 119 19.99 -29.23 -1.03
C GLY A 119 18.84 -28.82 -1.97
N THR A 120 18.35 -27.59 -1.88
CA THR A 120 17.35 -26.96 -2.72
C THR A 120 17.72 -25.49 -2.92
N ASN A 121 17.74 -24.99 -4.16
CA ASN A 121 17.95 -23.56 -4.42
C ASN A 121 16.82 -22.75 -3.75
N PRO A 122 17.09 -21.99 -2.68
CA PRO A 122 16.04 -21.38 -1.86
C PRO A 122 15.34 -20.20 -2.56
N VAL A 123 15.99 -19.62 -3.57
CA VAL A 123 15.50 -18.48 -4.34
C VAL A 123 15.81 -18.67 -5.82
N THR A 124 14.79 -18.57 -6.67
CA THR A 124 14.94 -18.56 -8.12
C THR A 124 14.47 -17.23 -8.68
N LEU A 125 15.34 -16.56 -9.44
CA LEU A 125 15.02 -15.29 -10.09
C LEU A 125 14.55 -15.55 -11.52
N LYS A 126 13.26 -15.36 -11.77
CA LYS A 126 12.68 -15.27 -13.10
C LYS A 126 12.67 -13.79 -13.52
N GLU A 127 12.11 -13.48 -14.69
CA GLU A 127 12.11 -12.11 -15.23
C GLU A 127 11.35 -11.13 -14.31
N ASP A 128 10.06 -11.39 -14.05
CA ASP A 128 9.20 -10.55 -13.19
C ASP A 128 8.85 -11.22 -11.86
N THR A 129 9.53 -12.31 -11.52
CA THR A 129 9.13 -13.13 -10.38
C THR A 129 10.35 -13.57 -9.60
N VAL A 130 10.31 -13.29 -8.31
CA VAL A 130 11.19 -13.93 -7.34
C VAL A 130 10.44 -15.09 -6.73
N GLU A 131 10.88 -16.30 -7.02
CA GLU A 131 10.31 -17.53 -6.48
C GLU A 131 11.13 -17.98 -5.26
N TYR A 132 10.46 -18.17 -4.14
CA TYR A 132 10.99 -18.68 -2.90
C TYR A 132 10.47 -20.08 -2.67
N LYS A 133 11.37 -21.07 -2.54
CA LYS A 133 10.96 -22.44 -2.22
C LYS A 133 10.56 -22.51 -0.76
N ALA A 134 9.31 -22.91 -0.48
CA ALA A 134 8.77 -22.94 0.87
C ALA A 134 9.56 -23.90 1.78
N SER A 135 10.06 -25.02 1.23
CA SER A 135 10.91 -25.99 1.93
C SER A 135 12.19 -25.42 2.54
N ALA A 136 12.72 -24.32 1.99
CA ALA A 136 13.91 -23.65 2.51
C ALA A 136 13.62 -22.78 3.76
N TYR A 137 12.36 -22.40 3.96
CA TYR A 137 11.92 -21.54 5.06
C TYR A 137 11.03 -22.35 6.00
N LYS A 138 11.66 -23.25 6.77
CA LYS A 138 10.93 -24.14 7.68
C LYS A 138 10.16 -23.33 8.72
N VAL A 139 8.95 -23.76 9.06
CA VAL A 139 8.15 -23.31 10.19
C VAL A 139 7.67 -24.53 10.97
N ARG A 140 7.05 -24.33 12.14
CA ARG A 140 6.42 -25.44 12.88
C ARG A 140 5.30 -26.06 12.06
N ALA A 141 5.07 -27.35 12.29
CA ALA A 141 3.94 -28.04 11.68
C ALA A 141 2.62 -27.31 12.00
N ASN A 142 1.75 -27.22 10.99
CA ASN A 142 0.44 -26.55 11.05
C ASN A 142 0.50 -25.03 11.32
N SER A 143 1.65 -24.38 11.10
CA SER A 143 1.72 -22.91 11.06
C SER A 143 1.00 -22.36 9.81
N PRO A 144 0.31 -21.21 9.93
CA PRO A 144 -0.25 -20.53 8.76
C PRO A 144 0.85 -20.01 7.84
N VAL A 145 0.48 -19.71 6.60
CA VAL A 145 1.38 -19.13 5.58
C VAL A 145 2.08 -17.86 6.08
N GLU A 146 1.41 -16.99 6.84
CA GLU A 146 2.00 -15.75 7.38
C GLU A 146 3.28 -15.99 8.21
N ASP A 147 3.33 -17.05 9.03
CA ASP A 147 4.50 -17.40 9.83
C ASP A 147 5.69 -17.77 8.93
N GLN A 148 5.42 -18.38 7.77
CA GLN A 148 6.45 -18.75 6.80
C GLN A 148 6.92 -17.54 5.98
N LEU A 149 5.99 -16.65 5.60
CA LEU A 149 6.32 -15.39 4.92
C LEU A 149 7.27 -14.51 5.74
N LYS A 150 7.10 -14.45 7.07
CA LYS A 150 8.00 -13.72 7.99
C LYS A 150 9.47 -14.16 7.92
N ARG A 151 9.74 -15.36 7.39
CA ARG A 151 11.10 -15.93 7.24
C ARG A 151 11.69 -15.70 5.84
N ILE A 152 10.87 -15.31 4.86
CA ILE A 152 11.29 -15.06 3.48
C ILE A 152 12.05 -13.72 3.42
N PRO A 153 13.21 -13.65 2.75
CA PRO A 153 13.95 -12.39 2.70
C PRO A 153 13.25 -11.40 1.78
N GLY A 154 13.26 -10.14 2.18
CA GLY A 154 12.56 -9.11 1.43
C GLY A 154 11.06 -9.09 1.71
N VAL A 155 10.52 -10.00 2.53
CA VAL A 155 9.11 -10.03 2.90
C VAL A 155 8.97 -9.64 4.37
N ASP A 156 8.12 -8.65 4.64
CA ASP A 156 7.73 -8.25 5.99
C ASP A 156 6.23 -8.49 6.15
N VAL A 157 5.84 -9.06 7.30
CA VAL A 157 4.44 -9.22 7.67
C VAL A 157 4.26 -8.49 8.99
N ASP A 158 3.47 -7.42 8.97
CA ASP A 158 3.23 -6.62 10.17
C ASP A 158 2.31 -7.34 11.17
N ALA A 159 2.09 -6.72 12.33
CA ALA A 159 1.23 -7.27 13.37
C ALA A 159 -0.25 -7.40 12.93
N GLN A 160 -0.67 -6.64 11.92
CA GLN A 160 -2.02 -6.71 11.34
C GLN A 160 -2.14 -7.82 10.28
N GLY A 161 -1.03 -8.44 9.88
CA GLY A 161 -0.98 -9.46 8.82
C GLY A 161 -0.92 -8.86 7.41
N ASN A 162 -0.64 -7.56 7.26
CA ASN A 162 -0.33 -7.00 5.95
C ASN A 162 1.04 -7.49 5.52
N VAL A 163 1.10 -7.98 4.29
CA VAL A 163 2.36 -8.45 3.70
C VAL A 163 2.94 -7.32 2.86
N SER A 164 4.21 -7.03 3.05
CA SER A 164 5.00 -6.21 2.14
C SER A 164 6.16 -7.03 1.60
N ALA A 165 6.49 -6.83 0.32
CA ALA A 165 7.59 -7.49 -0.33
C ALA A 165 8.43 -6.45 -1.07
N GLN A 166 9.74 -6.46 -0.84
CA GLN A 166 10.70 -5.54 -1.42
C GLN A 166 10.29 -4.06 -1.25
N GLY A 167 9.78 -3.71 -0.07
CA GLY A 167 9.47 -2.33 0.31
C GLY A 167 8.17 -1.79 -0.25
N LYS A 168 7.40 -2.62 -0.94
CA LYS A 168 6.03 -2.32 -1.37
C LYS A 168 5.06 -3.26 -0.70
N GLN A 169 3.90 -2.75 -0.34
CA GLN A 169 2.80 -3.58 0.11
C GLN A 169 2.41 -4.57 -0.99
N VAL A 170 2.21 -5.82 -0.62
CA VAL A 170 1.60 -6.83 -1.48
C VAL A 170 0.12 -6.48 -1.57
N THR A 171 -0.35 -6.13 -2.76
CA THR A 171 -1.72 -5.63 -2.95
C THR A 171 -2.71 -6.74 -3.22
N ARG A 172 -2.24 -7.93 -3.60
CA ARG A 172 -3.09 -9.04 -4.01
C ARG A 172 -2.43 -10.40 -3.81
N VAL A 173 -3.22 -11.40 -3.47
CA VAL A 173 -2.78 -12.81 -3.41
C VAL A 173 -3.47 -13.66 -4.47
N ARG A 174 -2.68 -14.55 -5.08
CA ARG A 174 -3.13 -15.60 -6.00
C ARG A 174 -2.79 -16.96 -5.42
N ILE A 175 -3.61 -17.96 -5.70
CA ILE A 175 -3.30 -19.37 -5.49
C ILE A 175 -3.22 -20.04 -6.85
N ASN A 176 -2.11 -20.70 -7.16
CA ASN A 176 -1.86 -21.34 -8.47
C ASN A 176 -2.19 -20.40 -9.64
N GLY A 177 -1.82 -19.11 -9.53
CA GLY A 177 -1.97 -18.09 -10.56
C GLY A 177 -3.34 -17.39 -10.66
N LYS A 178 -4.33 -17.72 -9.83
CA LYS A 178 -5.68 -17.11 -9.86
C LYS A 178 -6.03 -16.45 -8.53
N ASP A 179 -6.88 -15.42 -8.58
CA ASP A 179 -7.25 -14.66 -7.38
C ASP A 179 -8.07 -15.50 -6.40
N PHE A 180 -7.66 -15.46 -5.13
CA PHE A 180 -8.33 -16.14 -4.03
C PHE A 180 -9.13 -15.12 -3.22
N PHE A 181 -10.44 -15.33 -3.04
CA PHE A 181 -11.35 -14.38 -2.38
C PHE A 181 -11.20 -12.92 -2.86
N GLY A 182 -11.25 -12.72 -4.19
CA GLY A 182 -11.08 -11.40 -4.79
C GLY A 182 -9.67 -10.80 -4.63
N GLY A 183 -8.69 -11.60 -4.19
CA GLY A 183 -7.31 -11.19 -4.04
C GLY A 183 -6.89 -10.79 -2.63
N ASP A 184 -7.72 -11.02 -1.60
CA ASP A 184 -7.42 -10.60 -0.23
C ASP A 184 -6.24 -11.38 0.38
N VAL A 185 -5.13 -10.66 0.58
CA VAL A 185 -3.86 -11.22 1.07
C VAL A 185 -4.02 -11.82 2.46
N GLN A 186 -4.78 -11.18 3.35
CA GLN A 186 -4.92 -11.63 4.72
C GLN A 186 -5.75 -12.92 4.80
N THR A 187 -6.87 -12.98 4.07
CA THR A 187 -7.71 -14.20 3.98
C THR A 187 -6.89 -15.42 3.55
N ALA A 188 -5.98 -15.28 2.57
CA ALA A 188 -5.12 -16.39 2.17
C ALA A 188 -4.06 -16.71 3.24
N THR A 189 -3.29 -15.71 3.67
CA THR A 189 -2.06 -15.94 4.46
C THR A 189 -2.34 -16.37 5.90
N LYS A 190 -3.49 -16.01 6.46
CA LYS A 190 -3.93 -16.41 7.81
C LYS A 190 -4.63 -17.77 7.84
N ASN A 191 -5.31 -18.16 6.75
CA ASN A 191 -6.15 -19.37 6.73
C ASN A 191 -5.54 -20.55 5.98
N LEU A 192 -4.57 -20.34 5.07
CA LEU A 192 -3.83 -21.43 4.42
C LEU A 192 -2.70 -21.95 5.32
N PRO A 193 -2.55 -23.26 5.48
CA PRO A 193 -1.42 -23.83 6.19
C PRO A 193 -0.16 -23.86 5.30
N ALA A 194 1.00 -23.60 5.92
CA ALA A 194 2.28 -23.48 5.23
C ALA A 194 2.77 -24.79 4.60
N ASP A 195 2.32 -25.95 5.09
CA ASP A 195 2.74 -27.27 4.61
C ASP A 195 2.13 -27.67 3.27
N LEU A 196 1.07 -26.98 2.83
CA LEU A 196 0.48 -27.10 1.49
C LEU A 196 1.27 -26.35 0.41
N VAL A 197 2.18 -25.45 0.79
CA VAL A 197 2.86 -24.56 -0.15
C VAL A 197 4.14 -25.20 -0.70
N ASP A 198 4.30 -25.20 -2.02
CA ASP A 198 5.56 -25.54 -2.69
C ASP A 198 6.47 -24.31 -2.78
N SER A 199 5.91 -23.19 -3.22
CA SER A 199 6.65 -21.96 -3.44
C SER A 199 5.80 -20.70 -3.32
N TYR A 200 6.47 -19.63 -2.90
CA TYR A 200 5.94 -18.27 -2.89
C TYR A 200 6.58 -17.49 -4.04
N GLN A 201 5.76 -16.89 -4.88
CA GLN A 201 6.19 -16.08 -5.99
C GLN A 201 5.82 -14.63 -5.71
N ILE A 202 6.81 -13.79 -5.48
CA ILE A 202 6.62 -12.34 -5.46
C ILE A 202 6.72 -11.87 -6.90
N VAL A 203 5.59 -11.49 -7.47
CA VAL A 203 5.47 -11.11 -8.88
C VAL A 203 5.34 -9.59 -8.98
N ASP A 204 6.14 -9.00 -9.85
CA ASP A 204 5.96 -7.64 -10.33
C ASP A 204 4.84 -7.62 -11.38
N ASP A 205 3.63 -7.28 -10.93
CA ASP A 205 2.43 -7.24 -11.76
C ASP A 205 2.20 -5.84 -12.34
N TYR A 206 2.36 -5.75 -13.65
CA TYR A 206 2.10 -4.52 -14.44
C TYR A 206 0.66 -4.46 -14.96
N GLY A 207 -0.21 -5.36 -14.48
CA GLY A 207 -1.61 -5.47 -14.89
C GLY A 207 -1.81 -6.48 -16.02
N ASP A 208 -3.05 -6.90 -16.22
CA ASP A 208 -3.40 -7.95 -17.18
C ASP A 208 -2.98 -7.60 -18.61
N GLN A 209 -3.15 -6.34 -19.02
CA GLN A 209 -2.69 -5.86 -20.33
C GLN A 209 -1.18 -6.10 -20.52
N ALA A 210 -0.34 -5.74 -19.54
CA ALA A 210 1.10 -5.92 -19.65
C ALA A 210 1.52 -7.40 -19.60
N ASN A 211 0.85 -8.21 -18.78
CA ASN A 211 1.05 -9.66 -18.71
C ASN A 211 0.78 -10.34 -20.06
N ILE A 212 -0.06 -9.74 -20.90
CA ILE A 212 -0.36 -10.23 -22.25
C ILE A 212 0.46 -9.49 -23.30
N THR A 213 0.70 -8.20 -23.23
CA THR A 213 1.47 -7.54 -24.30
C THR A 213 2.97 -7.83 -24.20
N GLY A 214 3.45 -8.22 -23.01
CA GLY A 214 4.88 -8.23 -22.66
C GLY A 214 5.45 -6.83 -22.44
N ILE A 215 4.65 -5.79 -22.67
CA ILE A 215 5.03 -4.39 -22.56
C ILE A 215 4.64 -3.89 -21.18
N LYS A 216 5.65 -3.84 -20.31
CA LYS A 216 5.54 -3.43 -18.92
C LYS A 216 5.46 -1.92 -18.84
N THR A 217 4.34 -1.38 -18.36
CA THR A 217 4.12 0.06 -18.28
C THR A 217 3.91 0.51 -16.84
N GLY A 218 4.55 1.62 -16.47
CA GLY A 218 4.42 2.17 -15.12
C GLY A 218 5.17 1.35 -14.08
N GLU A 219 4.79 1.56 -12.83
CA GLU A 219 5.37 0.86 -11.70
C GLU A 219 4.57 -0.42 -11.39
N ALA A 220 5.26 -1.56 -11.27
CA ALA A 220 4.61 -2.81 -10.90
C ALA A 220 4.03 -2.77 -9.49
N ASN A 221 2.82 -3.31 -9.37
CA ASN A 221 2.25 -3.74 -8.10
C ASN A 221 2.93 -5.03 -7.66
N LYS A 222 3.17 -5.20 -6.36
CA LYS A 222 3.63 -6.48 -5.82
C LYS A 222 2.44 -7.36 -5.55
N ILE A 223 2.42 -8.54 -6.15
CA ILE A 223 1.43 -9.58 -5.85
C ILE A 223 2.13 -10.82 -5.32
N LEU A 224 1.46 -11.55 -4.43
CA LEU A 224 1.94 -12.82 -3.90
C LEU A 224 1.19 -13.94 -4.60
N ASN A 225 1.89 -14.80 -5.33
CA ASN A 225 1.31 -16.05 -5.83
C ASN A 225 1.81 -17.22 -4.97
N ILE A 226 0.88 -17.98 -4.40
CA ILE A 226 1.14 -19.17 -3.61
C ILE A 226 0.91 -20.39 -4.51
N THR A 227 1.95 -21.19 -4.72
CA THR A 227 1.83 -22.44 -5.49
C THR A 227 1.65 -23.61 -4.53
N ILE A 228 0.59 -24.39 -4.72
CA ILE A 228 0.30 -25.58 -3.92
C ILE A 228 1.19 -26.74 -4.36
N ARG A 229 1.61 -27.56 -3.40
CA ARG A 229 2.41 -28.76 -3.68
C ARG A 229 1.66 -29.76 -4.56
N LYS A 230 2.40 -30.36 -5.49
CA LYS A 230 1.84 -31.35 -6.44
C LYS A 230 1.20 -32.56 -5.75
N ASP A 231 1.80 -33.04 -4.65
CA ASP A 231 1.26 -34.14 -3.84
C ASP A 231 0.07 -33.75 -2.95
N LYS A 232 -0.34 -32.48 -3.00
CA LYS A 232 -1.47 -31.90 -2.27
C LYS A 232 -2.55 -31.33 -3.20
N ASN A 233 -2.48 -31.61 -4.50
CA ASN A 233 -3.48 -31.17 -5.49
C ASN A 233 -4.76 -32.03 -5.52
N TYR A 234 -4.78 -33.14 -4.78
CA TYR A 234 -5.96 -34.01 -4.62
C TYR A 234 -6.21 -34.29 -3.14
N GLY A 235 -7.26 -33.69 -2.58
CA GLY A 235 -7.60 -33.89 -1.18
C GLY A 235 -8.44 -32.77 -0.58
N TYR A 236 -8.55 -32.82 0.74
CA TYR A 236 -9.24 -31.82 1.53
C TYR A 236 -8.45 -31.46 2.78
N PHE A 237 -8.62 -30.21 3.19
CA PHE A 237 -8.14 -29.65 4.44
C PHE A 237 -9.29 -28.93 5.13
N GLY A 238 -9.41 -29.09 6.44
CA GLY A 238 -10.43 -28.48 7.27
C GLY A 238 -9.85 -28.01 8.60
N GLN A 239 -10.29 -26.87 9.08
CA GLN A 239 -10.01 -26.37 10.43
C GLN A 239 -11.30 -25.87 11.05
N ILE A 240 -11.60 -26.34 12.26
CA ILE A 240 -12.72 -25.87 13.06
C ILE A 240 -12.14 -25.31 14.37
N THR A 241 -12.59 -24.14 14.78
CA THR A 241 -12.23 -23.53 16.07
C THR A 241 -13.50 -23.14 16.80
N GLY A 242 -13.61 -23.53 18.06
CA GLY A 242 -14.66 -23.07 18.97
C GLY A 242 -14.00 -22.46 20.19
N GLY A 243 -14.57 -21.40 20.73
CA GLY A 243 -14.08 -20.80 21.96
C GLY A 243 -15.15 -20.03 22.69
N GLU A 244 -14.99 -20.01 24.00
CA GLU A 244 -15.90 -19.41 24.96
C GLU A 244 -15.09 -18.74 26.07
N GLY A 245 -15.65 -17.71 26.67
CA GLY A 245 -14.98 -16.89 27.64
C GLY A 245 -15.90 -15.80 28.18
N SER A 246 -15.33 -14.90 28.97
CA SER A 246 -16.07 -13.80 29.57
C SER A 246 -15.18 -12.58 29.76
N ASP A 247 -15.81 -11.42 29.90
CA ASP A 247 -15.14 -10.24 30.41
C ASP A 247 -14.57 -10.52 31.82
N ALA A 248 -13.38 -9.98 32.09
CA ALA A 248 -12.67 -10.21 33.34
C ALA A 248 -13.02 -9.17 34.43
N LEU A 249 -13.77 -8.14 34.06
CA LEU A 249 -14.26 -7.11 34.97
C LEU A 249 -15.78 -7.17 35.01
N PRO A 250 -16.40 -7.17 36.20
CA PRO A 250 -17.85 -7.15 36.32
C PRO A 250 -18.38 -5.86 35.71
N LYS A 251 -19.43 -6.00 34.90
CA LYS A 251 -20.20 -4.87 34.39
C LYS A 251 -21.52 -4.77 35.16
N GLY A 252 -22.22 -3.65 35.00
CA GLY A 252 -23.50 -3.42 35.68
C GLY A 252 -24.55 -4.48 35.30
N GLU A 253 -25.57 -4.67 36.15
CA GLU A 253 -26.65 -5.64 35.91
C GLU A 253 -27.25 -5.48 34.49
N GLY A 254 -27.38 -6.59 33.76
CA GLY A 254 -27.94 -6.64 32.41
C GLY A 254 -26.92 -6.55 31.26
N SER A 255 -25.61 -6.46 31.52
CA SER A 255 -24.59 -6.49 30.48
C SER A 255 -24.28 -7.90 29.97
N ASN A 256 -24.05 -8.04 28.66
CA ASN A 256 -23.57 -9.29 28.09
C ASN A 256 -22.04 -9.41 28.25
N ASP A 257 -21.65 -10.20 29.24
CA ASP A 257 -20.25 -10.45 29.59
C ASP A 257 -19.68 -11.68 28.87
N ASN A 258 -20.52 -12.47 28.20
CA ASN A 258 -20.09 -13.69 27.50
C ASN A 258 -19.32 -13.35 26.22
N ARG A 259 -18.25 -14.09 25.96
CA ARG A 259 -17.39 -13.96 24.77
C ARG A 259 -17.29 -15.31 24.07
N TYR A 260 -17.47 -15.31 22.75
CA TYR A 260 -17.39 -16.54 21.97
C TYR A 260 -16.75 -16.32 20.60
N VAL A 261 -16.17 -17.39 20.07
CA VAL A 261 -15.63 -17.45 18.72
C VAL A 261 -15.89 -18.83 18.11
N GLY A 262 -16.40 -18.87 16.89
CA GLY A 262 -16.57 -20.06 16.08
C GLY A 262 -16.03 -19.81 14.68
N LEU A 263 -15.05 -20.60 14.24
CA LEU A 263 -14.41 -20.47 12.93
C LEU A 263 -14.45 -21.82 12.23
N VAL A 264 -14.76 -21.81 10.93
CA VAL A 264 -14.74 -23.00 10.07
C VAL A 264 -14.03 -22.64 8.78
N ASN A 265 -12.98 -23.38 8.44
CA ASN A 265 -12.24 -23.22 7.19
C ASN A 265 -12.18 -24.59 6.51
N ILE A 266 -12.68 -24.71 5.29
CA ILE A 266 -12.71 -25.96 4.52
C ILE A 266 -12.18 -25.69 3.11
N PHE A 267 -11.30 -26.56 2.64
CA PHE A 267 -10.67 -26.49 1.32
C PHE A 267 -10.73 -27.87 0.66
N LYS A 268 -11.13 -27.89 -0.62
CA LYS A 268 -11.09 -29.06 -1.49
C LYS A 268 -10.24 -28.74 -2.71
N PHE A 269 -9.29 -29.63 -3.00
CA PHE A 269 -8.41 -29.56 -4.17
C PHE A 269 -8.66 -30.79 -5.05
N ASN A 270 -8.96 -30.55 -6.32
CA ASN A 270 -9.09 -31.57 -7.36
C ASN A 270 -8.45 -31.05 -8.66
N ASN A 271 -7.12 -31.04 -8.69
CA ASN A 271 -6.31 -30.47 -9.77
C ASN A 271 -6.63 -28.98 -10.05
N GLU A 272 -7.26 -28.68 -11.19
CA GLU A 272 -7.64 -27.33 -11.59
C GLU A 272 -8.87 -26.82 -10.83
N GLN A 273 -9.70 -27.72 -10.32
CA GLN A 273 -10.85 -27.39 -9.50
C GLN A 273 -10.44 -27.16 -8.04
N GLN A 274 -10.81 -26.00 -7.51
CA GLN A 274 -10.56 -25.63 -6.12
C GLN A 274 -11.81 -25.01 -5.53
N ILE A 275 -12.18 -25.47 -4.32
CA ILE A 275 -13.31 -24.94 -3.56
C ILE A 275 -12.81 -24.61 -2.16
N ALA A 276 -13.11 -23.41 -1.69
CA ALA A 276 -12.87 -23.01 -0.31
C ALA A 276 -14.14 -22.45 0.32
N VAL A 277 -14.42 -22.83 1.56
CA VAL A 277 -15.53 -22.32 2.38
C VAL A 277 -14.95 -21.86 3.70
N LEU A 278 -15.14 -20.59 4.04
CA LEU A 278 -14.69 -20.00 5.30
C LEU A 278 -15.91 -19.41 6.04
N GLY A 279 -15.96 -19.57 7.35
CA GLY A 279 -17.07 -19.18 8.21
C GLY A 279 -16.60 -18.63 9.55
N ASN A 280 -17.35 -17.68 10.11
CA ASN A 280 -17.05 -16.99 11.36
C ASN A 280 -18.34 -16.66 12.11
N LEU A 281 -18.33 -16.85 13.43
CA LEU A 281 -19.34 -16.35 14.35
C LEU A 281 -18.65 -15.91 15.64
N ASN A 282 -18.70 -14.64 16.00
CA ASN A 282 -18.05 -14.17 17.22
C ASN A 282 -18.63 -12.85 17.73
N ASN A 283 -18.33 -12.53 18.98
CA ASN A 283 -18.52 -11.20 19.55
C ASN A 283 -17.21 -10.63 20.15
N THR A 284 -16.07 -11.14 19.68
CA THR A 284 -14.71 -10.79 20.13
C THR A 284 -13.98 -9.88 19.16
N ASN A 285 -14.70 -9.25 18.22
CA ASN A 285 -14.16 -8.36 17.18
C ASN A 285 -13.17 -9.06 16.21
N VAL A 286 -13.22 -10.40 16.11
CA VAL A 286 -12.43 -11.21 15.17
C VAL A 286 -13.06 -11.19 13.78
N ASN A 287 -12.27 -11.03 12.73
CA ASN A 287 -12.76 -11.11 11.35
C ASN A 287 -11.98 -12.13 10.53
N THR A 288 -12.69 -13.02 9.83
CA THR A 288 -12.10 -14.06 8.94
C THR A 288 -11.84 -13.53 7.54
N PHE A 289 -12.55 -12.46 7.14
CA PHE A 289 -12.42 -11.81 5.85
C PHE A 289 -12.11 -10.33 6.04
N SER A 290 -11.34 -9.73 5.13
CA SER A 290 -11.27 -8.27 5.04
C SER A 290 -12.44 -7.75 4.21
N PHE A 291 -13.59 -7.53 4.84
CA PHE A 291 -14.69 -6.79 4.22
C PHE A 291 -14.35 -5.30 4.22
N GLY A 292 -13.71 -4.83 3.15
CA GLY A 292 -13.63 -3.40 2.89
C GLY A 292 -15.04 -2.80 2.82
N SER A 293 -15.24 -1.64 3.44
CA SER A 293 -16.51 -0.90 3.34
C SER A 293 -16.88 -0.72 1.86
N PRO A 294 -18.13 -1.00 1.44
CA PRO A 294 -18.61 -0.84 0.06
C PRO A 294 -18.53 0.60 -0.48
N THR A 295 -18.23 1.58 0.37
CA THR A 295 -17.90 2.94 -0.04
C THR A 295 -16.48 3.01 -0.64
N GLY A 296 -16.31 2.48 -1.85
CA GLY A 296 -15.18 2.78 -2.74
C GLY A 296 -14.21 1.61 -3.00
N GLY A 297 -14.22 1.10 -4.23
CA GLY A 297 -13.42 -0.02 -4.71
C GLY A 297 -11.90 0.15 -4.63
N GLY A 298 -11.21 -0.98 -4.72
CA GLY A 298 -9.75 -1.03 -4.75
C GLY A 298 -9.14 -0.30 -5.95
N GLY A 299 -7.97 0.28 -5.71
CA GLY A 299 -7.07 0.76 -6.76
C GLY A 299 -7.20 2.26 -7.06
N GLY A 300 -6.33 3.06 -6.46
CA GLY A 300 -5.85 4.32 -7.02
C GLY A 300 -6.83 5.49 -6.96
N GLY A 301 -6.46 6.51 -6.20
CA GLY A 301 -7.07 7.83 -6.33
C GLY A 301 -7.34 8.45 -4.97
N GLY A 302 -6.40 9.27 -4.53
CA GLY A 302 -6.77 10.41 -3.70
C GLY A 302 -7.82 11.22 -4.46
N PHE A 303 -9.09 10.95 -4.17
CA PHE A 303 -10.15 11.95 -4.17
C PHE A 303 -10.37 12.44 -2.73
N GLY A 304 -9.26 12.57 -1.99
CA GLY A 304 -9.13 13.61 -0.98
C GLY A 304 -8.79 14.91 -1.69
N GLY A 305 -9.73 15.43 -2.49
CA GLY A 305 -9.73 16.85 -2.83
C GLY A 305 -9.73 17.60 -1.51
N GLY A 306 -8.70 18.42 -1.29
CA GLY A 306 -8.56 19.30 -0.13
C GLY A 306 -9.87 20.00 0.20
N GLY A 307 -10.56 19.43 1.19
CA GLY A 307 -11.83 19.86 1.74
C GLY A 307 -11.94 19.31 3.16
N ARG A 308 -10.85 19.40 3.92
CA ARG A 308 -10.93 19.36 5.39
C ARG A 308 -11.48 20.73 5.81
N GLY A 309 -12.78 20.78 6.01
CA GLY A 309 -13.46 21.97 6.53
C GLY A 309 -14.88 22.03 6.03
N PHE A 310 -15.81 21.67 6.93
CA PHE A 310 -17.20 22.14 6.95
C PHE A 310 -18.00 21.96 5.65
N GLY A 311 -18.75 20.87 5.54
CA GLY A 311 -19.71 20.71 4.44
C GLY A 311 -20.30 19.31 4.38
N GLY A 312 -21.38 19.10 5.13
CA GLY A 312 -22.09 17.84 5.22
C GLY A 312 -22.61 17.61 6.63
N GLY A 313 -23.64 18.35 7.03
CA GLY A 313 -24.36 18.02 8.26
C GLY A 313 -25.83 18.37 8.17
N GLY A 314 -26.58 17.61 7.40
CA GLY A 314 -27.81 17.08 7.99
C GLY A 314 -27.35 15.92 8.88
N GLY A 315 -27.38 16.08 10.22
CA GLY A 315 -27.08 15.00 11.18
C GLY A 315 -25.87 14.12 10.85
N GLY A 316 -24.87 14.69 10.20
CA GLY A 316 -23.80 13.96 9.52
C GLY A 316 -22.78 13.55 10.54
N ARG A 317 -23.04 12.43 11.21
CA ARG A 317 -22.05 11.71 12.02
C ARG A 317 -20.73 11.76 11.28
N GLY A 318 -19.71 12.33 11.92
CA GLY A 318 -18.35 12.17 11.47
C GLY A 318 -18.13 10.69 11.24
N ASN A 319 -17.99 10.31 9.97
CA ASN A 319 -17.48 9.01 9.58
C ASN A 319 -15.98 9.03 9.91
N ALA A 320 -15.68 9.16 11.20
CA ALA A 320 -14.36 9.20 11.76
C ALA A 320 -13.78 7.80 11.61
N GLY A 321 -13.02 7.61 10.54
CA GLY A 321 -12.00 6.57 10.45
C GLY A 321 -12.47 5.17 10.86
N ARG A 322 -13.52 4.64 10.25
CA ARG A 322 -13.82 3.20 10.27
C ARG A 322 -12.85 2.45 9.34
N GLY A 323 -11.55 2.66 9.53
CA GLY A 323 -10.48 1.92 8.88
C GLY A 323 -10.24 0.61 9.63
N GLY A 324 -10.67 -0.50 9.06
CA GLY A 324 -10.47 -1.84 9.60
C GLY A 324 -8.98 -2.18 9.72
N GLY A 325 -8.40 -1.94 10.88
CA GLY A 325 -7.13 -2.53 11.32
C GLY A 325 -7.39 -3.87 11.98
N SER A 326 -7.23 -4.95 11.23
CA SER A 326 -7.50 -6.35 11.60
C SER A 326 -6.32 -6.99 12.37
N SER A 327 -6.12 -6.59 13.62
CA SER A 327 -5.51 -7.49 14.61
C SER A 327 -6.52 -8.60 14.98
N GLN A 328 -6.04 -9.73 15.54
CA GLN A 328 -6.89 -10.80 16.10
C GLN A 328 -7.86 -10.29 17.19
N THR A 329 -7.64 -9.07 17.68
CA THR A 329 -8.66 -8.17 18.23
C THR A 329 -8.69 -6.92 17.38
N SER A 330 -9.72 -6.67 16.58
CA SER A 330 -9.76 -5.40 15.86
C SER A 330 -9.78 -4.25 16.88
N ASN A 331 -8.88 -3.27 16.71
CA ASN A 331 -8.98 -1.95 17.36
C ASN A 331 -10.18 -1.16 16.80
N ALA A 332 -11.20 -1.87 16.31
CA ALA A 332 -12.45 -1.32 15.86
C ALA A 332 -13.14 -0.68 17.05
N ASN A 333 -13.59 0.55 16.83
CA ASN A 333 -14.46 1.23 17.78
C ASN A 333 -15.81 0.49 17.81
N GLY A 334 -16.39 0.39 18.99
CA GLY A 334 -17.60 -0.38 19.24
C GLY A 334 -17.35 -1.87 19.53
N ILE A 335 -18.36 -2.50 20.12
CA ILE A 335 -18.42 -3.93 20.39
C ILE A 335 -19.23 -4.57 19.26
N ASN A 336 -18.61 -5.48 18.50
CA ASN A 336 -19.24 -6.11 17.35
C ASN A 336 -19.73 -7.51 17.70
N THR A 337 -20.89 -7.88 17.16
CA THR A 337 -21.30 -9.27 16.99
C THR A 337 -21.32 -9.56 15.50
N THR A 338 -20.57 -10.54 15.04
CA THR A 338 -20.27 -10.75 13.62
C THR A 338 -20.51 -12.20 13.21
N LYS A 339 -21.26 -12.40 12.14
CA LYS A 339 -21.51 -13.69 11.47
C LYS A 339 -21.14 -13.55 10.01
N THR A 340 -20.25 -14.39 9.51
CA THR A 340 -19.79 -14.32 8.13
C THR A 340 -19.65 -15.70 7.52
N ILE A 341 -19.97 -15.82 6.24
CA ILE A 341 -19.67 -17.02 5.44
C ILE A 341 -19.19 -16.58 4.07
N GLY A 342 -18.21 -17.28 3.53
CA GLY A 342 -17.69 -17.01 2.19
C GLY A 342 -17.24 -18.27 1.50
N THR A 343 -17.47 -18.30 0.19
CA THR A 343 -17.13 -19.40 -0.69
C THR A 343 -16.27 -18.89 -1.83
N ASN A 344 -15.21 -19.61 -2.17
CA ASN A 344 -14.39 -19.36 -3.35
C ASN A 344 -14.39 -20.60 -4.23
N PHE A 345 -14.55 -20.39 -5.54
CA PHE A 345 -14.59 -21.42 -6.54
C PHE A 345 -13.61 -21.08 -7.66
N ARG A 346 -12.94 -22.10 -8.17
CA ARG A 346 -12.13 -22.03 -9.37
C ARG A 346 -12.24 -23.34 -10.14
N ASP A 347 -12.27 -23.23 -11.46
CA ASP A 347 -12.15 -24.35 -12.38
C ASP A 347 -11.57 -23.90 -13.74
N GLN A 348 -11.23 -24.87 -14.58
CA GLN A 348 -10.74 -24.67 -15.94
C GLN A 348 -11.63 -25.45 -16.92
N TRP A 349 -12.32 -24.73 -17.81
CA TRP A 349 -13.22 -25.28 -18.82
C TRP A 349 -12.58 -25.14 -20.19
N GLY A 350 -11.75 -26.13 -20.58
CA GLY A 350 -10.97 -26.09 -21.81
C GLY A 350 -10.02 -24.89 -21.84
N ASN A 351 -10.23 -23.95 -22.77
CA ASN A 351 -9.43 -22.72 -22.90
C ASN A 351 -9.96 -21.55 -22.05
N MET A 352 -10.94 -21.79 -21.18
CA MET A 352 -11.54 -20.78 -20.31
C MET A 352 -11.24 -21.07 -18.84
N SER A 353 -10.59 -20.15 -18.14
CA SER A 353 -10.50 -20.21 -16.67
C SER A 353 -11.68 -19.48 -16.06
N VAL A 354 -12.35 -20.11 -15.09
CA VAL A 354 -13.49 -19.52 -14.39
C VAL A 354 -13.24 -19.56 -12.90
N TYR A 355 -13.36 -18.40 -12.23
CA TYR A 355 -13.13 -18.32 -10.80
C TYR A 355 -13.86 -17.13 -10.18
N GLY A 356 -14.30 -17.31 -8.95
CA GLY A 356 -15.07 -16.28 -8.26
C GLY A 356 -15.20 -16.53 -6.77
N SER A 357 -15.77 -15.57 -6.09
CA SER A 357 -16.09 -15.69 -4.68
C SER A 357 -17.41 -15.01 -4.36
N TYR A 358 -18.13 -15.62 -3.43
CA TYR A 358 -19.28 -15.02 -2.76
C TYR A 358 -18.97 -14.91 -1.26
N SER A 359 -19.43 -13.84 -0.64
CA SER A 359 -19.29 -13.66 0.80
C SER A 359 -20.46 -12.86 1.37
N PHE A 360 -20.89 -13.26 2.55
CA PHE A 360 -21.97 -12.68 3.33
C PHE A 360 -21.46 -12.30 4.73
N GLU A 361 -21.93 -11.17 5.24
CA GLU A 361 -21.69 -10.69 6.60
C GLU A 361 -22.97 -10.11 7.18
N ASP A 362 -23.31 -10.55 8.40
CA ASP A 362 -24.30 -9.95 9.30
C ASP A 362 -23.56 -9.46 10.54
N LYS A 363 -23.65 -8.16 10.83
CA LYS A 363 -22.84 -7.52 11.86
C LYS A 363 -23.62 -6.48 12.65
N GLY A 364 -23.84 -6.77 13.94
CA GLY A 364 -24.30 -5.79 14.93
C GLY A 364 -23.13 -5.04 15.54
N ILE A 365 -23.26 -3.73 15.76
CA ILE A 365 -22.23 -2.86 16.34
C ILE A 365 -22.86 -1.97 17.41
N TYR A 366 -22.38 -2.10 18.65
CA TYR A 366 -22.74 -1.18 19.74
C TYR A 366 -21.60 -0.19 19.98
N THR A 367 -21.86 1.09 19.72
CA THR A 367 -20.87 2.16 19.89
C THR A 367 -21.37 3.18 20.90
N GLN A 368 -20.51 3.48 21.88
CA GLN A 368 -20.62 4.66 22.72
C GLN A 368 -19.45 5.58 22.37
N SER A 369 -19.73 6.84 22.08
CA SER A 369 -18.71 7.83 21.74
C SER A 369 -18.88 9.09 22.57
N LYS A 370 -17.76 9.67 22.99
CA LYS A 370 -17.68 11.04 23.50
C LYS A 370 -16.76 11.83 22.58
N ASN A 371 -17.29 12.89 21.98
CA ASN A 371 -16.54 13.80 21.13
C ASN A 371 -16.42 15.16 21.80
N TYR A 372 -15.19 15.65 21.94
CA TYR A 372 -14.90 17.03 22.29
C TYR A 372 -14.32 17.71 21.06
N GLN A 373 -15.06 18.64 20.47
CA GLN A 373 -14.62 19.42 19.33
C GLN A 373 -14.42 20.88 19.72
N GLU A 374 -13.35 21.48 19.22
CA GLU A 374 -13.07 22.90 19.36
C GLU A 374 -12.79 23.46 17.97
N ASN A 375 -13.65 24.37 17.51
CA ASN A 375 -13.36 25.17 16.33
C ASN A 375 -12.75 26.49 16.77
N ILE A 376 -11.66 26.83 16.12
CA ILE A 376 -10.72 27.84 16.51
C ILE A 376 -10.74 28.93 15.44
N GLY A 377 -10.97 30.16 15.86
CA GLY A 377 -11.02 31.31 14.95
C GLY A 377 -11.15 32.60 15.73
N THR A 378 -11.57 33.66 15.05
CA THR A 378 -11.92 34.94 15.71
C THR A 378 -13.05 34.79 16.72
N VAL A 379 -13.92 33.79 16.51
CA VAL A 379 -15.02 33.42 17.40
C VAL A 379 -14.95 31.92 17.69
N PRO A 380 -14.21 31.48 18.72
CA PRO A 380 -14.06 30.06 19.03
C PRO A 380 -15.40 29.43 19.46
N THR A 381 -15.59 28.17 19.06
CA THR A 381 -16.69 27.31 19.52
C THR A 381 -16.14 26.03 20.11
N VAL A 382 -16.73 25.58 21.21
CA VAL A 382 -16.45 24.28 21.82
C VAL A 382 -17.73 23.45 21.73
N SER A 383 -17.61 22.15 21.55
CA SER A 383 -18.73 21.23 21.43
C SER A 383 -18.41 19.92 22.11
N ASP A 384 -19.23 19.56 23.09
CA ASP A 384 -19.25 18.28 23.76
C ASP A 384 -20.42 17.47 23.20
N GLN A 385 -20.14 16.26 22.71
CA GLN A 385 -21.14 15.38 22.13
C GLN A 385 -21.01 13.98 22.72
N ASN A 386 -22.08 13.45 23.27
CA ASN A 386 -22.16 12.07 23.73
C ASN A 386 -23.14 11.32 22.82
N THR A 387 -22.73 10.18 22.28
CA THR A 387 -23.59 9.35 21.43
C THR A 387 -23.59 7.91 21.89
N THR A 388 -24.77 7.29 21.81
CA THR A 388 -24.95 5.83 21.89
C THR A 388 -25.62 5.39 20.61
N GLN A 389 -25.05 4.39 19.94
CA GLN A 389 -25.47 3.98 18.60
C GLN A 389 -25.44 2.46 18.46
N ASN A 390 -26.51 1.90 17.91
CA ASN A 390 -26.65 0.51 17.52
C ASN A 390 -26.78 0.42 16.00
N ASP A 391 -25.77 -0.15 15.33
CA ASP A 391 -25.82 -0.43 13.89
C ASP A 391 -26.07 -1.93 13.65
N ASN A 392 -26.97 -2.26 12.74
CA ASN A 392 -27.15 -3.61 12.20
C ASN A 392 -26.83 -3.59 10.71
N ASN A 393 -25.70 -4.20 10.35
CA ASN A 393 -25.17 -4.19 9.00
C ASN A 393 -25.33 -5.56 8.33
N THR A 394 -25.72 -5.56 7.06
CA THR A 394 -25.75 -6.75 6.22
C THR A 394 -25.01 -6.48 4.93
N ASN A 395 -24.04 -7.31 4.59
CA ASN A 395 -23.23 -7.20 3.38
C ASN A 395 -23.27 -8.48 2.55
N HIS A 396 -23.45 -8.33 1.24
CA HIS A 396 -23.23 -9.37 0.25
C HIS A 396 -22.20 -8.89 -0.76
N ARG A 397 -21.28 -9.77 -1.16
CA ARG A 397 -20.31 -9.49 -2.22
C ARG A 397 -20.13 -10.71 -3.10
N LEU A 398 -20.23 -10.49 -4.39
CA LEU A 398 -19.98 -11.47 -5.45
C LEU A 398 -18.93 -10.90 -6.39
N THR A 399 -17.89 -11.69 -6.66
CA THR A 399 -16.92 -11.44 -7.72
C THR A 399 -16.83 -12.68 -8.59
N TRP A 400 -16.83 -12.47 -9.90
CA TRP A 400 -16.69 -13.57 -10.86
C TRP A 400 -15.68 -13.16 -11.92
N ASN A 401 -14.89 -14.10 -12.42
CA ASN A 401 -13.88 -13.87 -13.43
C ASN A 401 -13.97 -14.98 -14.47
N MET A 402 -13.97 -14.57 -15.73
CA MET A 402 -13.86 -15.47 -16.86
C MET A 402 -12.68 -14.97 -17.70
N GLU A 403 -11.66 -15.82 -17.84
CA GLU A 403 -10.52 -15.57 -18.72
C GLU A 403 -10.57 -16.57 -19.87
N TRP A 404 -10.73 -16.08 -21.09
CA TRP A 404 -10.81 -16.89 -22.29
C TRP A 404 -9.62 -16.59 -23.22
N ARG A 405 -8.92 -17.66 -23.61
CA ARG A 405 -7.78 -17.63 -24.54
C ARG A 405 -8.09 -18.56 -25.71
N PRO A 406 -8.91 -18.14 -26.70
CA PRO A 406 -9.27 -19.02 -27.81
C PRO A 406 -8.04 -19.49 -28.59
N ASP A 407 -7.02 -18.63 -28.71
CA ASP A 407 -5.75 -18.89 -29.38
C ASP A 407 -4.59 -18.14 -28.69
N THR A 408 -3.42 -18.07 -29.32
CA THR A 408 -2.22 -17.39 -28.81
C THR A 408 -2.22 -15.87 -28.99
N LEU A 409 -3.13 -15.33 -29.79
CA LEU A 409 -3.21 -13.92 -30.20
C LEU A 409 -4.28 -13.17 -29.41
N ASN A 410 -5.36 -13.83 -29.06
CA ASN A 410 -6.56 -13.25 -28.48
C ASN A 410 -6.68 -13.60 -26.99
N TYR A 411 -7.00 -12.59 -26.18
CA TYR A 411 -7.33 -12.76 -24.77
C TYR A 411 -8.53 -11.91 -24.42
N LEU A 412 -9.51 -12.54 -23.75
CA LEU A 412 -10.68 -11.86 -23.21
C LEU A 412 -10.76 -12.13 -21.71
N LYS A 413 -10.93 -11.07 -20.91
CA LYS A 413 -11.28 -11.18 -19.50
C LYS A 413 -12.53 -10.38 -19.21
N LEU A 414 -13.50 -11.04 -18.59
CA LEU A 414 -14.72 -10.43 -18.08
C LEU A 414 -14.78 -10.63 -16.57
N ASN A 415 -14.92 -9.54 -15.82
CA ASN A 415 -15.02 -9.55 -14.37
C ASN A 415 -16.27 -8.78 -13.92
N PRO A 416 -17.43 -9.46 -13.78
CA PRO A 416 -18.58 -8.86 -13.14
C PRO A 416 -18.46 -8.91 -11.63
N THR A 417 -19.01 -7.89 -10.99
CA THR A 417 -19.01 -7.69 -9.55
C THR A 417 -20.39 -7.23 -9.11
N PHE A 418 -20.84 -7.75 -7.99
CA PHE A 418 -22.05 -7.29 -7.32
C PHE A 418 -21.74 -7.11 -5.84
N SER A 419 -22.22 -6.03 -5.26
CA SER A 419 -22.26 -5.90 -3.81
C SER A 419 -23.56 -5.25 -3.38
N TYR A 420 -24.03 -5.64 -2.22
CA TYR A 420 -25.16 -5.02 -1.55
C TYR A 420 -24.78 -4.81 -0.11
N SER A 421 -25.06 -3.63 0.40
CA SER A 421 -24.93 -3.34 1.82
C SER A 421 -26.17 -2.66 2.32
N SER A 422 -26.57 -3.00 3.55
CA SER A 422 -27.62 -2.32 4.26
C SER A 422 -27.20 -2.09 5.70
N THR A 423 -27.63 -0.96 6.23
CA THR A 423 -27.39 -0.58 7.63
C THR A 423 -28.67 -0.03 8.19
N GLY A 424 -29.18 -0.67 9.24
CA GLY A 424 -30.15 -0.06 10.15
C GLY A 424 -29.41 0.57 11.32
N THR A 425 -29.79 1.78 11.74
CA THR A 425 -29.19 2.45 12.89
C THR A 425 -30.23 3.05 13.81
N ILE A 426 -30.05 2.83 15.11
CA ILE A 426 -30.72 3.59 16.17
C ILE A 426 -29.64 4.32 16.94
N ALA A 427 -29.79 5.63 17.15
CA ALA A 427 -28.86 6.38 17.97
C ALA A 427 -29.54 7.43 18.83
N ASP A 428 -28.98 7.61 20.01
CA ASP A 428 -29.28 8.70 20.93
C ASP A 428 -28.03 9.59 21.03
N GLU A 429 -28.24 10.89 20.96
CA GLU A 429 -27.19 11.89 21.01
C GLU A 429 -27.56 13.01 21.97
N PHE A 430 -26.59 13.47 22.75
CA PHE A 430 -26.62 14.75 23.45
C PHE A 430 -25.48 15.63 22.93
N LEU A 431 -25.80 16.85 22.52
CA LEU A 431 -24.83 17.85 22.10
C LEU A 431 -24.95 19.08 23.00
N ASN A 432 -23.80 19.57 23.47
CA ASN A 432 -23.66 20.89 24.07
C ASN A 432 -22.53 21.65 23.37
N SER A 433 -22.89 22.66 22.59
CA SER A 433 -21.96 23.58 21.96
C SER A 433 -22.03 24.94 22.63
N THR A 434 -20.86 25.54 22.87
CA THR A 434 -20.70 26.92 23.32
C THR A 434 -19.92 27.75 22.30
N ARG A 435 -20.17 29.07 22.26
CA ARG A 435 -19.48 30.06 21.43
C ARG A 435 -19.04 31.19 22.34
N ASN A 436 -17.73 31.47 22.41
CA ASN A 436 -17.15 32.41 23.39
C ASN A 436 -17.59 32.12 24.85
N GLY A 437 -17.72 30.85 25.22
CA GLY A 437 -18.14 30.42 26.56
C GLY A 437 -19.64 30.52 26.84
N ASN A 438 -20.45 31.04 25.92
CA ASN A 438 -21.92 31.08 26.05
C ASN A 438 -22.58 29.90 25.31
N PRO A 439 -23.67 29.30 25.81
CA PRO A 439 -24.41 28.26 25.08
C PRO A 439 -24.78 28.72 23.66
N ASN A 440 -24.36 27.93 22.68
CA ASN A 440 -24.52 28.16 21.25
C ASN A 440 -25.61 27.25 20.67
N LEU A 441 -25.52 25.95 20.96
CA LEU A 441 -26.49 24.94 20.54
C LEU A 441 -26.51 23.80 21.55
N VAL A 442 -27.68 23.49 22.12
CA VAL A 442 -27.84 22.37 23.05
C VAL A 442 -29.06 21.57 22.65
N TYR A 443 -28.90 20.26 22.46
CA TYR A 443 -30.01 19.37 22.14
C TYR A 443 -29.78 17.94 22.59
N ASN A 444 -30.88 17.20 22.71
CA ASN A 444 -30.93 15.75 22.64
C ASN A 444 -31.54 15.32 21.31
N THR A 445 -31.07 14.24 20.71
CA THR A 445 -31.63 13.70 19.46
C THR A 445 -31.78 12.20 19.53
N GLN A 446 -32.93 11.71 19.09
CA GLN A 446 -33.15 10.29 18.79
C GLN A 446 -33.22 10.14 17.28
N THR A 447 -32.41 9.25 16.72
CA THR A 447 -32.35 9.02 15.27
C THR A 447 -32.63 7.57 14.96
N ASN A 448 -33.60 7.32 14.09
CA ASN A 448 -33.77 6.05 13.41
C ASN A 448 -33.38 6.22 11.94
N SER A 449 -32.47 5.40 11.46
CA SER A 449 -31.93 5.47 10.10
C SER A 449 -31.89 4.10 9.45
N THR A 450 -32.18 4.06 8.16
CA THR A 450 -31.99 2.87 7.34
C THR A 450 -31.33 3.27 6.03
N SER A 451 -30.35 2.48 5.60
CA SER A 451 -29.75 2.66 4.28
C SER A 451 -29.58 1.34 3.54
N ALA A 452 -29.61 1.42 2.21
CA ALA A 452 -29.35 0.32 1.30
C ALA A 452 -28.53 0.82 0.11
N ALA A 453 -27.44 0.12 -0.20
CA ALA A 453 -26.51 0.49 -1.26
C ALA A 453 -26.15 -0.70 -2.15
N PRO A 454 -26.99 -1.02 -3.16
CA PRO A 454 -26.62 -1.96 -4.21
C PRO A 454 -25.61 -1.34 -5.18
N ASN A 455 -24.62 -2.14 -5.56
CA ASN A 455 -23.59 -1.79 -6.53
C ASN A 455 -23.40 -2.91 -7.55
N TYR A 456 -23.40 -2.53 -8.82
CA TYR A 456 -23.18 -3.42 -9.95
C TYR A 456 -21.97 -2.92 -10.73
N GLY A 457 -21.02 -3.80 -11.01
CA GLY A 457 -19.84 -3.47 -11.79
C GLY A 457 -19.50 -4.56 -12.80
N ALA A 458 -18.94 -4.17 -13.93
CA ALA A 458 -18.35 -5.08 -14.89
C ALA A 458 -17.13 -4.44 -15.54
N THR A 459 -16.04 -5.20 -15.63
CA THR A 459 -14.88 -4.80 -16.43
C THR A 459 -14.62 -5.84 -17.52
N LEU A 460 -14.34 -5.35 -18.71
CA LEU A 460 -13.98 -6.11 -19.89
C LEU A 460 -12.57 -5.71 -20.31
N LEU A 461 -11.70 -6.69 -20.54
CA LEU A 461 -10.41 -6.51 -21.19
C LEU A 461 -10.34 -7.44 -22.38
N TYR A 462 -10.21 -6.87 -23.57
CA TYR A 462 -9.87 -7.61 -24.78
C TYR A 462 -8.48 -7.19 -25.25
N ASN A 463 -7.64 -8.18 -25.54
CA ASN A 463 -6.31 -7.96 -26.08
C ASN A 463 -6.13 -8.79 -27.36
N HIS A 464 -5.60 -8.15 -28.39
CA HIS A 464 -5.23 -8.78 -29.65
C HIS A 464 -3.76 -8.48 -29.96
N ARG A 465 -2.95 -9.53 -30.02
CA ARG A 465 -1.57 -9.49 -30.52
C ARG A 465 -1.60 -9.72 -32.03
N PHE A 466 -0.96 -8.85 -32.81
CA PHE A 466 -0.82 -9.06 -34.25
C PHE A 466 0.39 -9.94 -34.55
N ASN A 467 0.43 -10.58 -35.72
CA ASN A 467 1.48 -11.50 -36.16
C ASN A 467 2.88 -10.85 -36.42
N GLY A 468 3.23 -9.78 -35.70
CA GLY A 468 4.51 -9.07 -35.76
C GLY A 468 5.12 -8.85 -34.36
N VAL A 469 6.42 -8.61 -34.29
CA VAL A 469 7.17 -8.46 -33.03
C VAL A 469 6.68 -7.24 -32.24
N GLY A 470 5.78 -7.43 -31.28
CA GLY A 470 5.41 -6.43 -30.27
C GLY A 470 4.26 -5.48 -30.63
N ARG A 471 3.56 -5.67 -31.75
CA ARG A 471 2.34 -4.90 -32.09
C ARG A 471 1.13 -5.44 -31.32
N ASN A 472 0.37 -4.55 -30.69
CA ASN A 472 -0.72 -4.96 -29.81
C ASN A 472 -1.87 -3.94 -29.75
N LEU A 473 -3.10 -4.45 -29.74
CA LEU A 473 -4.33 -3.70 -29.46
C LEU A 473 -4.93 -4.15 -28.12
N SER A 474 -5.20 -3.20 -27.24
CA SER A 474 -5.90 -3.42 -25.97
C SER A 474 -7.15 -2.55 -25.87
N ILE A 475 -8.27 -3.17 -25.56
CA ILE A 475 -9.57 -2.51 -25.33
C ILE A 475 -9.99 -2.85 -23.90
N ASN A 476 -10.13 -1.83 -23.06
CA ASN A 476 -10.71 -1.97 -21.73
C ASN A 476 -12.05 -1.25 -21.68
N GLY A 477 -13.09 -1.95 -21.25
CA GLY A 477 -14.39 -1.37 -20.93
C GLY A 477 -14.67 -1.49 -19.43
N ASN A 478 -15.24 -0.45 -18.84
CA ASN A 478 -15.71 -0.48 -17.46
C ASN A 478 -17.11 0.10 -17.34
N PHE A 479 -17.92 -0.56 -16.52
CA PHE A 479 -19.25 -0.11 -16.15
C PHE A 479 -19.39 -0.25 -14.64
N ASN A 480 -19.89 0.80 -13.99
CA ASN A 480 -20.25 0.76 -12.59
C ASN A 480 -21.54 1.55 -12.35
N SER A 481 -22.49 0.97 -11.61
CA SER A 481 -23.62 1.68 -11.06
C SER A 481 -23.61 1.53 -9.54
N THR A 482 -23.37 2.65 -8.86
CA THR A 482 -23.51 2.76 -7.41
C THR A 482 -24.84 3.42 -7.11
N ARG A 483 -25.64 2.83 -6.21
CA ARG A 483 -26.86 3.45 -5.69
C ARG A 483 -26.80 3.49 -4.17
N ASN A 484 -27.43 4.49 -3.59
CA ASN A 484 -27.68 4.57 -2.17
C ASN A 484 -29.09 5.12 -1.96
N PHE A 485 -29.85 4.41 -1.14
CA PHE A 485 -31.13 4.84 -0.62
C PHE A 485 -30.95 4.98 0.88
N SER A 486 -31.23 6.15 1.42
CA SER A 486 -31.19 6.42 2.86
C SER A 486 -32.50 7.03 3.30
N PHE A 487 -32.95 6.63 4.47
CA PHE A 487 -34.01 7.28 5.21
C PHE A 487 -33.47 7.57 6.61
N ASP A 488 -33.54 8.82 7.02
CA ASP A 488 -33.14 9.28 8.34
C ASP A 488 -34.31 10.02 9.00
N ASN A 489 -34.62 9.66 10.24
CA ASN A 489 -35.62 10.32 11.06
C ASN A 489 -35.00 10.78 12.40
N PRO A 490 -34.34 11.95 12.41
CA PRO A 490 -33.87 12.56 13.64
C PRO A 490 -34.98 13.41 14.29
N VAL A 491 -35.21 13.16 15.58
CA VAL A 491 -36.10 13.93 16.45
C VAL A 491 -35.26 14.65 17.51
N TYR A 492 -35.16 15.95 17.38
CA TYR A 492 -34.40 16.84 18.27
C TYR A 492 -35.28 17.33 19.42
N THR A 493 -34.69 17.53 20.58
CA THR A 493 -35.25 18.28 21.71
C THR A 493 -34.23 19.34 22.09
N TYR A 494 -34.49 20.57 21.71
CA TYR A 494 -33.60 21.70 21.95
C TYR A 494 -33.86 22.34 23.32
N ASP A 495 -32.82 22.88 23.92
CA ASP A 495 -32.94 23.70 25.13
C ASP A 495 -33.59 25.06 24.82
N GLU A 496 -34.50 25.54 25.68
CA GLU A 496 -35.30 26.77 25.47
C GLU A 496 -34.43 28.01 25.18
N ALA A 497 -33.24 28.10 25.78
CA ALA A 497 -32.32 29.23 25.54
C ALA A 497 -31.70 29.23 24.13
N THR A 498 -31.73 28.08 23.44
CA THR A 498 -31.14 27.85 22.12
C THR A 498 -32.17 27.73 20.99
N VAL A 499 -33.41 27.33 21.28
CA VAL A 499 -34.53 27.20 20.32
C VAL A 499 -34.70 28.47 19.47
N ASN A 500 -34.70 29.65 20.10
CA ASN A 500 -34.93 30.93 19.42
C ASN A 500 -33.74 31.40 18.55
N ARG A 501 -32.61 30.69 18.57
CA ARG A 501 -31.37 31.07 17.89
C ARG A 501 -31.16 30.35 16.56
N LEU A 502 -31.97 29.34 16.23
CA LEU A 502 -31.83 28.51 15.04
C LEU A 502 -33.14 28.37 14.28
N ASN A 503 -33.05 28.25 12.96
CA ASN A 503 -34.18 27.90 12.09
C ASN A 503 -34.05 26.40 11.73
N VAL A 504 -34.22 25.50 12.70
CA VAL A 504 -34.10 24.05 12.47
C VAL A 504 -35.34 23.31 12.99
N PRO A 505 -35.98 22.46 12.16
CA PRO A 505 -37.13 21.67 12.59
C PRO A 505 -36.77 20.63 13.66
N VAL A 506 -37.71 20.42 14.58
CA VAL A 506 -37.62 19.47 15.71
C VAL A 506 -37.70 18.01 15.22
N ASN A 507 -38.59 17.70 14.29
CA ASN A 507 -38.76 16.36 13.74
C ASN A 507 -38.64 16.41 12.21
N GLN A 508 -37.70 15.63 11.66
CA GLN A 508 -37.38 15.61 10.24
C GLN A 508 -37.51 14.20 9.67
N LEU A 509 -37.99 14.11 8.43
CA LEU A 509 -38.00 12.89 7.62
C LEU A 509 -37.13 13.16 6.40
N VAL A 510 -35.91 12.63 6.41
CA VAL A 510 -34.92 12.86 5.36
C VAL A 510 -34.83 11.61 4.49
N ASN A 511 -35.21 11.73 3.22
CA ASN A 511 -35.06 10.69 2.22
C ASN A 511 -33.96 11.09 1.24
N THR A 512 -32.90 10.31 1.16
CA THR A 512 -31.81 10.53 0.21
C THR A 512 -31.74 9.41 -0.81
N TYR A 513 -31.76 9.78 -2.08
CA TYR A 513 -31.48 8.88 -3.19
C TYR A 513 -30.27 9.40 -3.97
N TYR A 514 -29.21 8.61 -3.94
CA TYR A 514 -28.02 8.84 -4.74
C TYR A 514 -27.84 7.74 -5.78
N ARG A 515 -27.51 8.12 -7.01
CA ARG A 515 -27.09 7.19 -8.06
C ARG A 515 -25.92 7.77 -8.83
N SER A 516 -24.85 7.00 -8.90
CA SER A 516 -23.73 7.23 -9.82
C SER A 516 -23.70 6.14 -10.88
N LEU A 517 -23.57 6.55 -12.14
CA LEU A 517 -23.37 5.66 -13.27
C LEU A 517 -22.08 6.06 -13.98
N THR A 518 -21.06 5.21 -13.90
CA THR A 518 -19.79 5.41 -14.60
C THR A 518 -19.68 4.40 -15.72
N SER A 519 -19.46 4.88 -16.94
CA SER A 519 -19.14 4.06 -18.10
C SER A 519 -17.87 4.60 -18.74
N GLY A 520 -16.92 3.72 -19.00
CA GLY A 520 -15.67 4.07 -19.65
C GLY A 520 -15.24 3.04 -20.68
N ILE A 521 -14.58 3.51 -21.72
CA ILE A 521 -13.87 2.68 -22.68
C ILE A 521 -12.49 3.30 -22.91
N SER A 522 -11.46 2.46 -22.95
CA SER A 522 -10.10 2.87 -23.29
C SER A 522 -9.48 1.93 -24.30
N LEU A 523 -8.80 2.53 -25.24
CA LEU A 523 -8.10 1.92 -26.36
C LEU A 523 -6.62 2.25 -26.21
N SER A 524 -5.76 1.24 -26.31
CA SER A 524 -4.32 1.41 -26.41
C SER A 524 -3.83 0.59 -27.60
N TYR A 525 -3.20 1.27 -28.56
CA TYR A 525 -2.57 0.63 -29.70
C TYR A 525 -1.08 0.91 -29.66
N ILE A 526 -0.28 -0.17 -29.67
CA ILE A 526 1.17 -0.10 -29.60
C ILE A 526 1.76 -0.53 -30.93
N GLU A 527 2.55 0.37 -31.52
CA GLU A 527 3.32 0.13 -32.74
C GLU A 527 4.83 0.06 -32.41
N PRO A 528 5.52 -1.05 -32.71
CA PRO A 528 6.96 -1.13 -32.58
C PRO A 528 7.64 -0.28 -33.67
N LEU A 529 8.45 0.70 -33.27
CA LEU A 529 9.32 1.46 -34.17
C LEU A 529 10.67 0.74 -34.37
N SER A 530 11.09 -0.06 -33.38
CA SER A 530 12.24 -0.96 -33.44
C SER A 530 12.07 -2.11 -32.42
N LYS A 531 13.09 -2.96 -32.25
CA LYS A 531 13.10 -4.00 -31.20
C LYS A 531 13.08 -3.44 -29.76
N VAL A 532 13.37 -2.15 -29.59
CA VAL A 532 13.51 -1.49 -28.28
C VAL A 532 12.71 -0.19 -28.17
N SER A 533 12.08 0.28 -29.24
CA SER A 533 11.31 1.53 -29.24
C SER A 533 9.89 1.29 -29.75
N PHE A 534 8.93 1.90 -29.07
CA PHE A 534 7.50 1.73 -29.34
C PHE A 534 6.80 3.08 -29.28
N LEU A 535 5.80 3.24 -30.14
CA LEU A 535 4.85 4.33 -30.08
C LEU A 535 3.52 3.77 -29.58
N GLU A 536 2.91 4.42 -28.60
CA GLU A 536 1.61 4.03 -28.08
C GLU A 536 0.62 5.18 -28.22
N LEU A 537 -0.45 4.94 -28.98
CA LEU A 537 -1.61 5.81 -29.04
C LEU A 537 -2.63 5.33 -28.01
N ASN A 538 -3.08 6.25 -27.16
CA ASN A 538 -4.08 6.00 -26.14
C ASN A 538 -5.29 6.90 -26.36
N TYR A 539 -6.47 6.31 -26.35
CA TYR A 539 -7.73 7.02 -26.28
C TYR A 539 -8.56 6.50 -25.10
N ALA A 540 -9.09 7.38 -24.27
CA ALA A 540 -10.02 7.00 -23.22
C ALA A 540 -11.23 7.93 -23.21
N TYR A 541 -12.42 7.33 -23.21
CA TYR A 541 -13.68 8.02 -22.98
C TYR A 541 -14.21 7.60 -21.63
N ASN A 542 -14.56 8.56 -20.77
CA ASN A 542 -15.26 8.29 -19.52
C ASN A 542 -16.45 9.22 -19.39
N ARG A 543 -17.58 8.67 -18.98
CA ARG A 543 -18.79 9.40 -18.65
C ARG A 543 -19.29 8.97 -17.29
N THR A 544 -19.46 9.93 -16.39
CA THR A 544 -20.05 9.72 -15.08
C THR A 544 -21.29 10.58 -14.94
N THR A 545 -22.45 9.97 -14.73
CA THR A 545 -23.70 10.65 -14.44
C THR A 545 -24.07 10.43 -12.98
N ASN A 546 -24.30 11.51 -12.26
CA ASN A 546 -24.71 11.49 -10.87
C ASN A 546 -26.09 12.13 -10.73
N ARG A 547 -26.97 11.46 -10.00
CA ARG A 547 -28.22 12.03 -9.49
C ARG A 547 -28.18 11.97 -7.98
N ASN A 548 -28.46 13.09 -7.34
CA ASN A 548 -28.59 13.19 -5.90
C ASN A 548 -29.90 13.92 -5.59
N ASP A 549 -30.84 13.20 -5.01
CA ASP A 549 -32.14 13.70 -4.59
C ASP A 549 -32.20 13.58 -3.07
N ASN A 550 -32.26 14.70 -2.39
CA ASN A 550 -32.40 14.79 -0.95
C ASN A 550 -33.70 15.50 -0.65
N ARG A 551 -34.64 14.82 0.00
CA ARG A 551 -35.93 15.39 0.38
C ARG A 551 -36.03 15.41 1.89
N THR A 552 -36.22 16.59 2.44
CA THR A 552 -36.47 16.78 3.87
C THR A 552 -37.90 17.25 4.06
N ASP A 553 -38.70 16.45 4.76
CA ASP A 553 -40.00 16.85 5.28
C ASP A 553 -39.91 17.02 6.80
N THR A 554 -40.87 17.73 7.39
CA THR A 554 -40.97 18.01 8.82
C THR A 554 -42.30 17.57 9.36
N VAL A 555 -42.31 17.08 10.60
CA VAL A 555 -43.55 16.65 11.26
C VAL A 555 -43.97 17.71 12.28
N ALA A 556 -45.09 18.37 12.01
CA ALA A 556 -45.71 19.36 12.88
C ALA A 556 -46.72 18.72 13.84
N ALA A 557 -47.29 19.53 14.74
CA ALA A 557 -48.34 19.10 15.68
C ALA A 557 -49.51 18.43 14.93
N GLY A 558 -50.01 17.31 15.46
CA GLY A 558 -51.07 16.51 14.82
C GLY A 558 -50.58 15.58 13.69
N ASN A 559 -49.28 15.25 13.63
CA ASN A 559 -48.65 14.39 12.60
C ASN A 559 -48.76 14.94 11.17
N GLN A 560 -48.88 16.25 11.00
CA GLN A 560 -48.88 16.88 9.68
C GLN A 560 -47.45 16.89 9.11
N ILE A 561 -47.30 16.36 7.89
CA ILE A 561 -46.01 16.32 7.18
C ILE A 561 -45.94 17.51 6.23
N ASN A 562 -44.98 18.41 6.47
CA ASN A 562 -44.75 19.60 5.66
C ASN A 562 -43.38 19.53 4.99
N ASN A 563 -43.31 19.86 3.70
CA ASN A 563 -42.03 20.00 3.01
C ASN A 563 -41.16 21.05 3.71
N TYR A 564 -39.88 20.75 3.91
CA TYR A 564 -38.88 21.70 4.38
C TYR A 564 -37.89 22.03 3.24
N PRO A 565 -38.12 23.15 2.51
CA PRO A 565 -37.37 23.45 1.30
C PRO A 565 -35.87 23.65 1.53
N LEU A 566 -35.46 24.17 2.70
CA LEU A 566 -34.05 24.42 3.04
C LEU A 566 -33.22 23.13 3.17
N GLY A 567 -33.85 22.01 3.51
CA GLY A 567 -33.23 20.69 3.56
C GLY A 567 -33.47 19.84 2.31
N THR A 568 -34.15 20.39 1.30
CA THR A 568 -34.52 19.66 0.08
C THR A 568 -33.71 20.15 -1.11
N SER A 569 -33.17 19.21 -1.87
CA SER A 569 -32.33 19.49 -3.03
C SER A 569 -32.34 18.34 -4.02
N ASP A 570 -32.47 18.63 -5.32
CA ASP A 570 -32.37 17.64 -6.38
C ASP A 570 -31.36 18.12 -7.41
N TYR A 571 -30.27 17.39 -7.59
CA TYR A 571 -29.22 17.73 -8.55
C TYR A 571 -28.90 16.55 -9.44
N ASN A 572 -28.76 16.82 -10.74
CA ASN A 572 -28.28 15.87 -11.73
C ASN A 572 -27.13 16.51 -12.51
N TYR A 573 -26.00 15.81 -12.60
CA TYR A 573 -24.89 16.26 -13.40
C TYR A 573 -24.18 15.10 -14.10
N THR A 574 -23.66 15.40 -15.28
CA THR A 574 -22.85 14.51 -16.10
C THR A 574 -21.47 15.12 -16.29
N PHE A 575 -20.45 14.32 -16.01
CA PHE A 575 -19.07 14.65 -16.33
C PHE A 575 -18.56 13.72 -17.42
N THR A 576 -18.19 14.30 -18.56
CA THR A 576 -17.67 13.56 -19.72
C THR A 576 -16.24 14.01 -19.99
N THR A 577 -15.32 13.06 -20.13
CA THR A 577 -13.92 13.31 -20.45
C THR A 577 -13.49 12.48 -21.65
N HIS A 578 -12.75 13.10 -22.56
CA HIS A 578 -11.98 12.37 -23.56
C HIS A 578 -10.51 12.60 -23.28
N ARG A 579 -9.71 11.55 -23.31
CA ARG A 579 -8.25 11.63 -23.19
C ARG A 579 -7.64 11.08 -24.46
N VAL A 580 -6.86 11.89 -25.14
CA VAL A 580 -6.02 11.46 -26.27
C VAL A 580 -4.58 11.62 -25.82
N GLY A 581 -3.78 10.56 -25.90
CA GLY A 581 -2.38 10.59 -25.47
C GLY A 581 -1.48 9.83 -26.43
N LEU A 582 -0.29 10.36 -26.63
CA LEU A 582 0.77 9.74 -27.40
C LEU A 582 1.98 9.51 -26.48
N ASN A 583 2.44 8.27 -26.38
CA ASN A 583 3.61 7.91 -25.58
C ASN A 583 4.69 7.32 -26.48
N TYR A 584 5.90 7.87 -26.41
CA TYR A 584 7.11 7.25 -26.91
C TYR A 584 7.76 6.43 -25.79
N ARG A 585 8.09 5.17 -26.09
CA ARG A 585 8.63 4.21 -25.13
C ARG A 585 9.95 3.66 -25.65
N PHE A 586 10.96 3.61 -24.78
CA PHE A 586 12.25 2.98 -25.06
C PHE A 586 12.58 1.97 -23.96
N ILE A 587 12.65 0.69 -24.33
CA ILE A 587 12.74 -0.43 -23.39
C ILE A 587 13.97 -1.29 -23.72
N LYS A 588 14.91 -1.34 -22.78
CA LYS A 588 16.05 -2.25 -22.71
C LYS A 588 16.14 -2.84 -21.30
N PRO A 589 16.83 -3.97 -21.09
CA PRO A 589 16.93 -4.59 -19.76
C PRO A 589 17.40 -3.64 -18.64
N LYS A 590 18.35 -2.73 -18.93
CA LYS A 590 18.85 -1.72 -17.98
C LYS A 590 18.09 -0.40 -17.97
N TYR A 591 17.35 -0.07 -19.04
CA TYR A 591 16.75 1.26 -19.25
C TYR A 591 15.31 1.14 -19.71
N ASN A 592 14.36 1.74 -19.00
CA ASN A 592 12.97 1.86 -19.45
C ASN A 592 12.53 3.32 -19.35
N LEU A 593 12.36 3.97 -20.50
CA LEU A 593 11.94 5.37 -20.62
C LEU A 593 10.56 5.42 -21.28
N THR A 594 9.66 6.23 -20.73
CA THR A 594 8.40 6.62 -21.37
C THR A 594 8.29 8.13 -21.32
N LEU A 595 8.13 8.77 -22.47
CA LEU A 595 7.80 10.18 -22.61
C LEU A 595 6.44 10.28 -23.29
N GLY A 596 5.51 11.00 -22.69
CA GLY A 596 4.16 11.08 -23.21
C GLY A 596 3.54 12.44 -23.03
N ALA A 597 2.71 12.81 -23.99
CA ALA A 597 1.91 14.02 -23.96
C ALA A 597 0.48 13.64 -24.31
N GLY A 598 -0.47 14.28 -23.65
CA GLY A 598 -1.87 14.09 -23.96
C GLY A 598 -2.70 15.32 -23.67
N VAL A 599 -3.92 15.28 -24.18
CA VAL A 599 -4.93 16.31 -23.97
C VAL A 599 -6.18 15.65 -23.38
N LEU A 600 -6.85 16.41 -22.52
CA LEU A 600 -8.03 15.98 -21.77
C LEU A 600 -9.14 17.04 -21.90
N PRO A 601 -9.82 17.14 -23.05
CA PRO A 601 -11.06 17.89 -23.13
C PRO A 601 -12.12 17.25 -22.21
N SER A 602 -12.77 18.09 -21.42
CA SER A 602 -13.84 17.66 -20.53
C SER A 602 -15.03 18.62 -20.54
N LYS A 603 -16.21 18.07 -20.28
CA LYS A 603 -17.45 18.80 -20.13
C LYS A 603 -18.14 18.36 -18.84
N LEU A 604 -18.39 19.30 -17.96
CA LEU A 604 -19.27 19.14 -16.81
C LEU A 604 -20.56 19.89 -17.10
N GLU A 605 -21.66 19.15 -17.21
CA GLU A 605 -22.99 19.71 -17.39
C GLU A 605 -23.91 19.23 -16.28
N GLY A 606 -24.77 20.09 -15.77
CA GLY A 606 -25.70 19.71 -14.72
C GLY A 606 -26.76 20.75 -14.48
N SER A 607 -27.85 20.31 -13.89
CA SER A 607 -28.97 21.12 -13.47
C SER A 607 -29.54 20.55 -12.19
N GLY A 608 -30.06 21.41 -11.34
CA GLY A 608 -30.84 20.94 -10.20
C GLY A 608 -31.89 21.94 -9.78
N ASN A 609 -32.71 21.54 -8.82
CA ASN A 609 -33.60 22.40 -8.08
C ASN A 609 -33.00 22.62 -6.71
N SER A 610 -32.90 23.88 -6.31
CA SER A 610 -32.42 24.26 -4.99
C SER A 610 -33.29 25.41 -4.49
N PHE A 611 -33.68 25.36 -3.22
CA PHE A 611 -34.37 26.49 -2.62
C PHE A 611 -33.36 27.59 -2.29
N ASP A 612 -33.61 28.81 -2.78
CA ASP A 612 -32.85 29.99 -2.41
C ASP A 612 -33.49 30.60 -1.17
N ALA A 613 -32.78 30.52 -0.04
CA ALA A 613 -33.25 31.02 1.25
C ALA A 613 -33.41 32.55 1.29
N ILE A 614 -32.65 33.28 0.45
CA ILE A 614 -32.67 34.74 0.39
C ILE A 614 -33.85 35.17 -0.51
N ALA A 615 -33.96 34.56 -1.69
CA ALA A 615 -35.03 34.87 -2.65
C ALA A 615 -36.38 34.18 -2.34
N GLN A 616 -36.42 33.32 -1.31
CA GLN A 616 -37.57 32.51 -0.90
C GLN A 616 -38.28 31.78 -2.06
N SER A 617 -37.49 31.28 -3.01
CA SER A 617 -38.02 30.63 -4.22
C SER A 617 -37.14 29.48 -4.67
N VAL A 618 -37.70 28.55 -5.45
CA VAL A 618 -36.94 27.45 -6.04
C VAL A 618 -36.20 27.98 -7.26
N VAL A 619 -34.88 27.88 -7.23
CA VAL A 619 -33.99 28.25 -8.33
C VAL A 619 -33.50 26.99 -9.03
N ARG A 620 -33.26 27.10 -10.34
CA ARG A 620 -32.70 26.02 -11.16
C ARG A 620 -31.27 26.32 -11.61
N PRO A 621 -30.25 26.14 -10.75
CA PRO A 621 -28.86 26.36 -11.17
C PRO A 621 -28.48 25.39 -12.29
N VAL A 622 -28.02 25.95 -13.39
CA VAL A 622 -27.44 25.21 -14.52
C VAL A 622 -25.93 25.42 -14.51
N THR A 623 -25.18 24.36 -14.74
CA THR A 623 -23.73 24.39 -14.92
C THR A 623 -23.41 23.82 -16.30
N ASP A 624 -22.67 24.56 -17.13
CA ASP A 624 -21.98 24.04 -18.33
C ASP A 624 -20.55 24.58 -18.28
N LYS A 625 -19.60 23.72 -17.89
CA LYS A 625 -18.18 24.05 -17.84
C LYS A 625 -17.42 23.13 -18.78
N ARG A 626 -16.76 23.73 -19.77
CA ARG A 626 -15.87 23.05 -20.72
C ARG A 626 -14.45 23.43 -20.44
N THR A 627 -13.56 22.44 -20.43
CA THR A 627 -12.14 22.65 -20.20
C THR A 627 -11.32 21.83 -21.18
N PHE A 628 -10.13 22.34 -21.50
CA PHE A 628 -9.15 21.65 -22.34
C PHE A 628 -7.82 21.66 -21.59
N ASN A 629 -7.33 20.48 -21.28
CA ASN A 629 -6.29 20.31 -20.29
C ASN A 629 -5.11 19.51 -20.86
N PHE A 630 -3.88 19.97 -20.64
CA PHE A 630 -2.66 19.25 -21.02
C PHE A 630 -2.23 18.27 -19.90
N VAL A 631 -1.81 17.06 -20.28
CA VAL A 631 -1.42 15.99 -19.33
C VAL A 631 -0.08 15.36 -19.74
N PRO A 632 1.05 15.97 -19.35
CA PRO A 632 2.37 15.42 -19.64
C PRO A 632 2.68 14.23 -18.74
N THR A 633 3.49 13.31 -19.25
CA THR A 633 3.98 12.15 -18.51
C THR A 633 5.44 11.87 -18.86
N ALA A 634 6.25 11.58 -17.84
CA ALA A 634 7.62 11.12 -18.01
C ALA A 634 7.90 10.02 -17.00
N ARG A 635 8.47 8.91 -17.45
CA ARG A 635 8.84 7.78 -16.58
C ARG A 635 10.20 7.28 -17.00
N PHE A 636 11.07 7.05 -16.03
CA PHE A 636 12.40 6.53 -16.25
C PHE A 636 12.74 5.50 -15.18
N SER A 637 13.09 4.29 -15.60
CA SER A 637 13.59 3.25 -14.72
C SER A 637 14.98 2.82 -15.19
N TYR A 638 15.92 2.82 -14.24
CA TYR A 638 17.26 2.30 -14.42
C TYR A 638 17.46 1.07 -13.53
N ASN A 639 17.67 -0.08 -14.16
CA ASN A 639 17.93 -1.35 -13.47
C ASN A 639 19.45 -1.58 -13.40
N PHE A 640 20.05 -1.35 -12.23
CA PHE A 640 21.46 -1.66 -11.98
C PHE A 640 21.68 -3.19 -11.99
N SER A 641 20.73 -3.92 -11.41
CA SER A 641 20.64 -5.39 -11.41
C SER A 641 19.18 -5.81 -11.23
N ARG A 642 18.89 -7.12 -11.20
CA ARG A 642 17.53 -7.64 -10.91
C ARG A 642 17.03 -7.30 -9.49
N SER A 643 17.92 -6.94 -8.57
CA SER A 643 17.59 -6.56 -7.19
C SER A 643 17.99 -5.14 -6.85
N GLN A 644 18.34 -4.31 -7.83
CA GLN A 644 18.68 -2.92 -7.62
C GLN A 644 18.17 -2.04 -8.77
N SER A 645 17.26 -1.12 -8.45
CA SER A 645 16.59 -0.26 -9.44
C SER A 645 16.38 1.16 -8.92
N LEU A 646 16.48 2.15 -9.81
CA LEU A 646 16.04 3.52 -9.58
C LEU A 646 14.87 3.83 -10.52
N ASN A 647 13.75 4.28 -9.98
CA ASN A 647 12.56 4.64 -10.73
C ASN A 647 12.24 6.11 -10.48
N PHE A 648 12.05 6.87 -11.55
CA PHE A 648 11.56 8.24 -11.53
C PHE A 648 10.26 8.31 -12.35
N ASN A 649 9.21 8.87 -11.77
CA ASN A 649 7.92 9.06 -12.41
C ASN A 649 7.46 10.51 -12.22
N TYR A 650 7.11 11.17 -13.31
CA TYR A 650 6.41 12.44 -13.35
C TYR A 650 5.08 12.27 -14.09
N ASN A 651 4.00 12.77 -13.49
CA ASN A 651 2.73 12.89 -14.17
C ASN A 651 2.07 14.23 -13.81
N GLY A 652 1.60 14.95 -14.83
CA GLY A 652 0.67 16.05 -14.67
C GLY A 652 -0.77 15.54 -14.72
N SER A 653 -1.61 15.98 -13.79
CA SER A 653 -3.03 15.62 -13.74
C SER A 653 -3.89 16.84 -13.43
N ASN A 654 -5.05 16.93 -14.09
CA ASN A 654 -6.02 17.99 -13.84
C ASN A 654 -7.17 17.47 -12.98
N ASN A 655 -7.54 18.22 -11.95
CA ASN A 655 -8.72 17.97 -11.14
C ASN A 655 -9.76 19.06 -11.42
N GLN A 656 -10.89 18.66 -12.02
CA GLN A 656 -11.99 19.58 -12.32
C GLN A 656 -12.76 19.90 -11.02
N PRO A 657 -13.16 21.18 -10.79
CA PRO A 657 -14.14 21.51 -9.76
C PRO A 657 -15.37 20.61 -9.85
N THR A 658 -15.80 20.08 -8.71
CA THR A 658 -17.02 19.28 -8.62
C THR A 658 -18.26 20.14 -8.90
N TYR A 659 -19.39 19.51 -9.24
CA TYR A 659 -20.65 20.24 -9.43
C TYR A 659 -21.01 21.11 -8.22
N ASN A 660 -20.94 20.55 -7.00
CA ASN A 660 -21.22 21.29 -5.77
C ASN A 660 -20.26 22.47 -5.52
N GLN A 661 -19.01 22.38 -5.98
CA GLN A 661 -18.05 23.49 -5.90
C GLN A 661 -18.37 24.61 -6.90
N LEU A 662 -19.21 24.37 -7.92
CA LEU A 662 -19.56 25.37 -8.95
C LEU A 662 -20.95 25.97 -8.78
N VAL A 663 -21.89 25.26 -8.13
CA VAL A 663 -23.29 25.69 -7.99
C VAL A 663 -23.38 26.95 -7.11
N PRO A 664 -23.83 28.10 -7.63
CA PRO A 664 -23.87 29.36 -6.89
C PRO A 664 -25.09 29.46 -5.96
N VAL A 665 -25.63 28.34 -5.48
CA VAL A 665 -26.77 28.32 -4.56
C VAL A 665 -26.32 27.83 -3.19
N ILE A 666 -26.79 28.50 -2.14
CA ILE A 666 -26.43 28.17 -0.77
C ILE A 666 -27.22 26.92 -0.34
N ASN A 667 -26.51 25.92 0.15
CA ASN A 667 -27.09 24.71 0.71
C ASN A 667 -27.16 24.82 2.24
N PHE A 668 -28.38 24.80 2.78
CA PHE A 668 -28.69 24.86 4.22
C PHE A 668 -29.01 23.51 4.85
N SER A 669 -28.68 22.39 4.19
CA SER A 669 -28.84 21.05 4.77
C SER A 669 -28.15 20.93 6.15
N ASN A 670 -27.09 21.71 6.37
CA ASN A 670 -26.56 22.03 7.70
C ASN A 670 -26.81 23.51 8.03
N ALA A 671 -27.73 23.77 8.96
CA ALA A 671 -28.06 25.14 9.35
C ALA A 671 -26.90 25.90 10.00
N LEU A 672 -25.93 25.21 10.65
CA LEU A 672 -24.76 25.87 11.25
C LEU A 672 -23.61 26.07 10.25
N TYR A 673 -23.54 25.25 9.21
CA TYR A 673 -22.44 25.24 8.24
C TYR A 673 -22.95 25.28 6.80
N PRO A 674 -23.65 26.35 6.40
CA PRO A 674 -24.12 26.51 5.03
C PRO A 674 -22.95 26.63 4.06
N VAL A 675 -23.10 26.05 2.88
CA VAL A 675 -22.06 26.03 1.84
C VAL A 675 -22.61 26.58 0.53
N GLN A 676 -21.84 27.42 -0.15
CA GLN A 676 -22.13 27.87 -1.53
C GLN A 676 -20.96 27.52 -2.44
N GLY A 677 -21.27 27.09 -3.66
CA GLY A 677 -20.27 26.91 -4.72
C GLY A 677 -19.87 28.24 -5.36
N ASN A 678 -18.76 28.21 -6.11
CA ASN A 678 -18.25 29.33 -6.88
C ASN A 678 -18.13 28.96 -8.37
N PRO A 679 -18.96 29.51 -9.26
CA PRO A 679 -18.93 29.18 -10.68
C PRO A 679 -17.67 29.67 -11.41
N ALA A 680 -16.91 30.59 -10.80
CA ALA A 680 -15.66 31.13 -11.34
C ALA A 680 -14.45 30.21 -11.16
N LEU A 681 -14.60 29.04 -10.51
CA LEU A 681 -13.46 28.15 -10.27
C LEU A 681 -12.85 27.60 -11.56
N ASN A 682 -11.52 27.56 -11.54
CA ASN A 682 -10.68 26.91 -12.55
C ASN A 682 -10.28 25.50 -12.09
N PRO A 683 -9.94 24.60 -13.03
CA PRO A 683 -9.35 23.30 -12.71
C PRO A 683 -8.03 23.43 -11.94
N GLU A 684 -7.82 22.53 -10.99
CA GLU A 684 -6.51 22.39 -10.35
C GLU A 684 -5.57 21.63 -11.28
N PHE A 685 -4.30 22.04 -11.37
CA PHE A 685 -3.26 21.26 -12.04
C PHE A 685 -2.27 20.74 -11.00
N THR A 686 -2.14 19.42 -10.90
CA THR A 686 -1.23 18.78 -9.94
C THR A 686 -0.05 18.13 -10.66
N ASN A 687 1.15 18.49 -10.24
CA ASN A 687 2.40 17.86 -10.60
C ASN A 687 2.79 16.83 -9.55
N ASN A 688 2.88 15.56 -9.94
CA ASN A 688 3.34 14.48 -9.06
C ASN A 688 4.72 14.01 -9.51
N PHE A 689 5.71 14.13 -8.63
CA PHE A 689 7.06 13.60 -8.82
C PHE A 689 7.29 12.47 -7.83
N ASN A 690 7.74 11.31 -8.32
CA ASN A 690 8.03 10.15 -7.50
C ASN A 690 9.39 9.58 -7.88
N LEU A 691 10.32 9.56 -6.93
CA LEU A 691 11.62 8.93 -7.04
C LEU A 691 11.67 7.74 -6.08
N ARG A 692 12.06 6.57 -6.56
CA ARG A 692 12.16 5.36 -5.76
C ARG A 692 13.44 4.61 -6.06
N TYR A 693 14.26 4.42 -5.04
CA TYR A 693 15.45 3.60 -5.10
C TYR A 693 15.21 2.32 -4.31
N ASN A 694 15.38 1.18 -4.98
CA ASN A 694 15.28 -0.12 -4.34
C ASN A 694 16.59 -0.89 -4.47
N LYS A 695 17.07 -1.45 -3.37
CA LYS A 695 18.22 -2.37 -3.34
C LYS A 695 17.95 -3.52 -2.40
N PHE A 696 18.19 -4.73 -2.89
CA PHE A 696 18.02 -5.97 -2.15
C PHE A 696 19.15 -6.96 -2.47
N SER A 697 19.58 -7.72 -1.47
CA SER A 697 20.57 -8.78 -1.62
C SER A 697 19.93 -10.13 -1.27
N PHE A 698 19.88 -11.06 -2.23
CA PHE A 698 19.35 -12.41 -2.01
C PHE A 698 20.24 -13.24 -1.08
N GLU A 699 21.56 -13.01 -1.15
CA GLU A 699 22.58 -13.70 -0.35
C GLU A 699 22.48 -13.30 1.12
N THR A 700 22.58 -12.00 1.39
CA THR A 700 22.62 -11.49 2.77
C THR A 700 21.23 -11.26 3.34
N GLY A 701 20.20 -11.09 2.52
CA GLY A 701 18.86 -10.65 2.93
C GLY A 701 18.78 -9.14 3.23
N ASN A 702 19.85 -8.38 3.00
CA ASN A 702 19.87 -6.93 3.25
C ASN A 702 18.91 -6.18 2.33
N ILE A 703 18.24 -5.19 2.90
CA ILE A 703 17.24 -4.36 2.25
C ILE A 703 17.62 -2.89 2.43
N PHE A 704 17.53 -2.12 1.35
CA PHE A 704 17.51 -0.67 1.40
C PHE A 704 16.52 -0.13 0.38
N PHE A 705 15.44 0.47 0.87
CA PHE A 705 14.40 1.09 0.07
C PHE A 705 14.26 2.55 0.48
N SER A 706 14.21 3.43 -0.51
CA SER A 706 13.96 4.85 -0.31
C SER A 706 12.98 5.33 -1.36
N SER A 707 12.00 6.12 -0.94
CA SER A 707 11.08 6.80 -1.84
C SER A 707 10.95 8.26 -1.44
N LEU A 708 10.98 9.14 -2.43
CA LEU A 708 10.68 10.56 -2.32
C LEU A 708 9.51 10.86 -3.25
N SER A 709 8.46 11.46 -2.71
CA SER A 709 7.33 11.96 -3.49
C SER A 709 7.12 13.44 -3.22
N PHE A 710 6.87 14.21 -4.28
CA PHE A 710 6.58 15.63 -4.20
C PHE A 710 5.36 15.94 -5.05
N ASN A 711 4.34 16.49 -4.42
CA ASN A 711 3.09 16.89 -5.07
C ASN A 711 2.95 18.41 -4.94
N GLN A 712 2.79 19.09 -6.06
CA GLN A 712 2.53 20.53 -6.09
C GLN A 712 1.27 20.78 -6.91
N THR A 713 0.37 21.61 -6.40
CA THR A 713 -0.90 21.91 -7.05
C THR A 713 -1.01 23.40 -7.35
N ASN A 714 -1.23 23.73 -8.61
CA ASN A 714 -1.62 25.06 -9.07
C ASN A 714 -3.14 25.21 -9.05
N ASN A 715 -3.62 26.44 -8.86
CA ASN A 715 -5.04 26.76 -8.77
C ASN A 715 -5.76 25.87 -7.74
N LYS A 716 -5.12 25.57 -6.60
CA LYS A 716 -5.71 24.72 -5.56
C LYS A 716 -7.05 25.32 -5.14
N ILE A 717 -8.12 24.55 -5.24
CA ILE A 717 -9.43 24.93 -4.73
C ILE A 717 -9.37 24.78 -3.22
N VAL A 718 -9.46 25.90 -2.50
CA VAL A 718 -9.46 25.95 -1.04
C VAL A 718 -10.79 26.47 -0.52
N THR A 719 -11.21 25.95 0.62
CA THR A 719 -12.39 26.46 1.33
C THR A 719 -12.08 27.80 2.00
N THR A 720 -12.95 28.78 1.81
CA THR A 720 -12.99 30.01 2.60
C THR A 720 -14.10 29.90 3.63
N SER A 721 -13.91 30.51 4.80
CA SER A 721 -14.88 30.48 5.90
C SER A 721 -15.24 31.88 6.36
N THR A 722 -16.54 32.16 6.49
CA THR A 722 -17.08 33.42 6.98
C THR A 722 -17.93 33.15 8.21
N VAL A 723 -17.51 33.69 9.35
CA VAL A 723 -18.25 33.53 10.61
C VAL A 723 -19.28 34.65 10.75
N TYR A 724 -20.55 34.29 10.86
CA TYR A 724 -21.65 35.23 11.07
C TYR A 724 -22.01 35.37 12.56
N PRO A 725 -22.53 36.55 12.97
CA PRO A 725 -22.83 36.85 14.36
C PRO A 725 -24.05 36.06 14.84
N VAL A 726 -24.19 35.87 16.16
CA VAL A 726 -25.34 35.17 16.75
C VAL A 726 -26.66 35.92 16.48
N ARG A 727 -26.60 37.25 16.40
CA ARG A 727 -27.75 38.12 16.11
C ARG A 727 -27.30 39.28 15.22
N PHE A 728 -28.20 39.69 14.32
CA PHE A 728 -28.07 40.93 13.56
C PHE A 728 -28.91 42.04 14.20
N THR A 729 -28.54 43.30 13.97
CA THR A 729 -29.36 44.43 14.41
C THR A 729 -30.66 44.49 13.61
N PRO A 730 -31.76 45.04 14.19
CA PRO A 730 -33.01 45.22 13.45
C PRO A 730 -32.84 46.02 12.17
N ALA A 731 -31.96 47.03 12.16
CA ALA A 731 -31.63 47.82 10.97
C ALA A 731 -30.97 46.97 9.86
N ALA A 732 -30.03 46.09 10.22
CA ALA A 732 -29.39 45.19 9.25
C ALA A 732 -30.40 44.18 8.66
N LEU A 733 -31.30 43.64 9.48
CA LEU A 733 -32.35 42.74 9.01
C LEU A 733 -33.41 43.44 8.16
N ALA A 734 -33.74 44.70 8.46
CA ALA A 734 -34.65 45.49 7.64
C ALA A 734 -34.05 45.78 6.26
N ALA A 735 -32.74 46.06 6.20
CA ALA A 735 -32.01 46.28 4.94
C ALA A 735 -31.82 44.99 4.13
N ASN A 736 -31.61 43.84 4.80
CA ASN A 736 -31.49 42.54 4.17
C ASN A 736 -32.10 41.43 5.04
N PRO A 737 -33.40 41.11 4.85
CA PRO A 737 -34.09 40.08 5.63
C PRO A 737 -33.46 38.68 5.52
N GLY A 738 -32.78 38.39 4.40
CA GLY A 738 -32.10 37.12 4.15
C GLY A 738 -30.95 36.82 5.13
N LEU A 739 -30.40 37.86 5.79
CA LEU A 739 -29.38 37.69 6.84
C LEU A 739 -29.88 36.85 8.01
N ASN A 740 -31.20 36.78 8.25
CA ASN A 740 -31.75 35.94 9.31
C ASN A 740 -31.40 34.44 9.13
N SER A 741 -31.20 33.98 7.89
CA SER A 741 -30.77 32.60 7.60
C SER A 741 -29.29 32.35 7.90
N PHE A 742 -28.48 33.40 8.01
CA PHE A 742 -27.05 33.31 8.31
C PHE A 742 -26.71 33.55 9.77
N LYS A 743 -27.69 33.92 10.61
CA LYS A 743 -27.43 34.13 12.04
C LYS A 743 -26.80 32.87 12.64
N ASN A 744 -25.74 33.08 13.40
CA ASN A 744 -25.02 32.02 14.10
C ASN A 744 -24.35 30.96 13.19
N THR A 745 -24.11 31.25 11.91
CA THR A 745 -23.53 30.28 10.96
C THR A 745 -22.03 30.46 10.73
N VAL A 746 -21.36 29.40 10.27
CA VAL A 746 -20.02 29.45 9.64
C VAL A 746 -20.21 29.08 8.17
N PHE A 747 -20.33 30.11 7.35
CA PHE A 747 -20.57 29.98 5.92
C PHE A 747 -19.30 29.61 5.17
N SER A 748 -19.37 28.61 4.30
CA SER A 748 -18.22 28.14 3.51
C SER A 748 -18.40 28.42 2.02
N ASN A 749 -17.33 28.86 1.37
CA ASN A 749 -17.26 29.06 -0.08
C ASN A 749 -15.89 28.54 -0.60
N TYR A 750 -15.61 28.69 -1.90
CA TYR A 750 -14.41 28.16 -2.56
C TYR A 750 -13.69 29.20 -3.41
N MET A 751 -12.36 29.11 -3.46
CA MET A 751 -11.53 29.90 -4.39
C MET A 751 -10.28 29.13 -4.84
N ASN A 752 -9.73 29.48 -6.00
CA ASN A 752 -8.44 28.97 -6.46
C ASN A 752 -7.27 29.76 -5.86
N VAL A 753 -6.26 29.07 -5.36
CA VAL A 753 -5.08 29.67 -4.71
C VAL A 753 -3.83 28.86 -5.06
N ASP A 754 -2.71 29.55 -5.29
CA ASP A 754 -1.41 28.91 -5.49
C ASP A 754 -0.60 28.77 -4.19
N GLY A 755 0.36 27.84 -4.21
CA GLY A 755 1.31 27.62 -3.12
C GLY A 755 1.09 26.33 -2.32
N TYR A 756 0.12 25.49 -2.70
CA TYR A 756 -0.02 24.17 -2.09
C TYR A 756 1.09 23.23 -2.56
N TYR A 757 1.78 22.60 -1.60
CA TYR A 757 2.71 21.51 -1.90
C TYR A 757 2.88 20.56 -0.72
N GLN A 758 3.24 19.32 -1.03
CA GLN A 758 3.53 18.28 -0.06
C GLN A 758 4.74 17.46 -0.52
N GLY A 759 5.72 17.32 0.37
CA GLY A 759 6.85 16.42 0.21
C GLY A 759 6.74 15.25 1.19
N GLN A 760 7.03 14.04 0.73
CA GLN A 760 7.11 12.86 1.58
C GLN A 760 8.35 12.04 1.24
N ALA A 761 9.09 11.61 2.26
CA ALA A 761 10.21 10.70 2.13
C ALA A 761 9.98 9.48 3.03
N ASN A 762 10.21 8.29 2.50
CA ASN A 762 10.17 7.06 3.29
C ASN A 762 11.48 6.30 3.08
N VAL A 763 12.04 5.77 4.17
CA VAL A 763 13.25 4.94 4.15
C VAL A 763 12.98 3.65 4.91
N THR A 764 13.46 2.54 4.36
CA THR A 764 13.47 1.24 5.02
C THR A 764 14.83 0.61 4.81
N TYR A 765 15.53 0.36 5.91
CA TYR A 765 16.75 -0.43 5.91
C TYR A 765 16.52 -1.68 6.76
N ALA A 766 16.82 -2.86 6.24
CA ALA A 766 16.79 -4.07 7.05
C ALA A 766 18.08 -4.87 6.86
N LYS A 767 18.65 -5.32 7.97
CA LYS A 767 19.87 -6.11 8.00
C LYS A 767 19.64 -7.35 8.85
N PRO A 768 19.45 -8.51 8.25
CA PRO A 768 19.47 -9.78 8.98
C PRO A 768 20.91 -10.29 9.15
N TRP A 769 21.15 -11.08 10.20
CA TRP A 769 22.41 -11.81 10.42
C TRP A 769 22.16 -13.19 11.04
N GLN A 770 23.20 -14.02 11.08
CA GLN A 770 23.15 -15.42 11.53
C GLN A 770 21.97 -16.20 10.91
N ASN A 771 21.91 -16.24 9.58
CA ASN A 771 20.81 -16.89 8.84
C ASN A 771 19.43 -16.37 9.26
N ARG A 772 19.32 -15.05 9.51
CA ARG A 772 18.11 -14.32 9.89
C ARG A 772 17.52 -14.68 11.25
N LYS A 773 18.30 -15.34 12.11
CA LYS A 773 17.93 -15.47 13.52
C LYS A 773 17.71 -14.12 14.18
N PHE A 774 18.41 -13.10 13.69
CA PHE A 774 18.31 -11.73 14.14
C PHE A 774 18.16 -10.80 12.96
N THR A 775 17.28 -9.81 13.06
CA THR A 775 17.08 -8.78 12.03
C THR A 775 16.88 -7.42 12.68
N LEU A 776 17.70 -6.45 12.29
CA LEU A 776 17.46 -5.04 12.58
C LEU A 776 16.71 -4.43 11.41
N VAL A 777 15.59 -3.77 11.69
CA VAL A 777 14.80 -3.03 10.69
C VAL A 777 14.70 -1.57 11.14
N LEU A 778 15.10 -0.65 10.29
CA LEU A 778 14.99 0.79 10.50
C LEU A 778 14.01 1.34 9.46
N ASN A 779 12.79 1.63 9.91
CA ASN A 779 11.82 2.35 9.10
C ASN A 779 11.84 3.84 9.49
N GLY A 780 11.54 4.72 8.53
CA GLY A 780 11.38 6.14 8.81
C GLY A 780 10.55 6.82 7.74
N SER A 781 9.65 7.70 8.16
CA SER A 781 8.87 8.55 7.25
C SER A 781 8.98 10.01 7.65
N ILE A 782 9.18 10.89 6.67
CA ILE A 782 9.08 12.35 6.80
C ILE A 782 7.96 12.81 5.88
N THR A 783 7.05 13.64 6.36
CA THR A 783 6.04 14.32 5.56
C THR A 783 6.05 15.80 5.90
N TYR A 784 6.14 16.64 4.88
CA TYR A 784 6.03 18.09 5.00
C TYR A 784 4.90 18.58 4.11
N THR A 785 3.91 19.26 4.70
CA THR A 785 2.76 19.80 3.97
C THR A 785 2.69 21.30 4.18
N ASN A 786 2.55 22.06 3.08
CA ASN A 786 2.23 23.47 3.09
C ASN A 786 0.81 23.66 2.54
N ASN A 787 -0.13 24.00 3.41
CA ASN A 787 -1.54 24.16 3.09
C ASN A 787 -2.01 25.59 3.31
N LEU A 788 -3.07 26.00 2.60
CA LEU A 788 -3.60 27.36 2.64
C LEU A 788 -5.11 27.33 2.94
N SER A 789 -5.57 28.25 3.78
CA SER A 789 -7.00 28.49 4.04
C SER A 789 -7.27 29.96 4.30
N PHE A 790 -8.51 30.40 4.10
CA PHE A 790 -8.92 31.79 4.31
C PHE A 790 -10.10 31.84 5.27
N THR A 791 -10.09 32.84 6.15
CA THR A 791 -11.17 33.06 7.11
C THR A 791 -11.44 34.55 7.31
N ASN A 792 -12.70 34.91 7.52
CA ASN A 792 -13.13 36.23 7.96
C ASN A 792 -14.36 36.12 8.86
N SER A 793 -14.84 37.26 9.35
CA SER A 793 -16.06 37.37 10.14
C SER A 793 -16.92 38.54 9.70
N VAL A 794 -18.21 38.46 10.00
CA VAL A 794 -19.20 39.53 9.80
C VAL A 794 -19.71 39.97 11.17
N ASP A 795 -19.84 41.27 11.38
CA ASP A 795 -20.39 41.83 12.62
C ASP A 795 -21.93 41.88 12.63
N SER A 796 -22.54 42.29 13.75
CA SER A 796 -23.99 42.40 13.89
C SER A 796 -24.65 43.44 12.98
N ASN A 797 -23.88 44.36 12.39
CA ASN A 797 -24.33 45.36 11.43
C ASN A 797 -24.12 44.92 9.96
N ASN A 798 -23.75 43.65 9.75
CA ASN A 798 -23.45 43.08 8.44
C ASN A 798 -22.19 43.67 7.77
N VAL A 799 -21.21 44.12 8.56
CA VAL A 799 -19.91 44.57 8.06
C VAL A 799 -18.91 43.41 8.11
N ALA A 800 -18.37 43.03 6.95
CA ALA A 800 -17.40 41.94 6.83
C ALA A 800 -15.97 42.44 7.06
N THR A 801 -15.18 41.68 7.83
CA THR A 801 -13.73 41.89 7.92
C THR A 801 -13.05 41.37 6.65
N PRO A 802 -11.85 41.89 6.29
CA PRO A 802 -11.04 41.32 5.22
C PRO A 802 -10.71 39.84 5.47
N PHE A 803 -10.53 39.08 4.40
CA PHE A 803 -10.06 37.70 4.49
C PHE A 803 -8.63 37.64 5.02
N VAL A 804 -8.43 36.87 6.08
CA VAL A 804 -7.12 36.55 6.63
C VAL A 804 -6.64 35.22 6.04
N LYS A 805 -5.44 35.23 5.45
CA LYS A 805 -4.78 34.06 4.89
C LYS A 805 -4.05 33.28 6.00
N ASN A 806 -4.44 32.02 6.21
CA ASN A 806 -3.70 31.07 7.02
C ASN A 806 -2.81 30.18 6.14
N VAL A 807 -1.51 30.14 6.44
CA VAL A 807 -0.57 29.18 5.87
C VAL A 807 -0.21 28.18 6.96
N SER A 808 -0.71 26.95 6.81
CA SER A 808 -0.46 25.85 7.73
C SER A 808 0.70 25.00 7.21
N LYS A 809 1.80 24.97 7.96
CA LYS A 809 2.96 24.12 7.68
C LYS A 809 2.98 22.97 8.67
N ASN A 810 2.94 21.74 8.18
CA ASN A 810 2.97 20.55 9.01
C ASN A 810 4.20 19.70 8.67
N LEU A 811 5.03 19.39 9.68
CA LEU A 811 6.13 18.43 9.61
C LEU A 811 5.79 17.21 10.49
N ALA A 812 5.63 16.05 9.85
CA ALA A 812 5.52 14.77 10.53
C ALA A 812 6.79 13.94 10.30
N PHE A 813 7.44 13.49 11.38
CA PHE A 813 8.61 12.62 11.34
C PHE A 813 8.39 11.41 12.23
N ALA A 814 8.56 10.20 11.71
CA ALA A 814 8.28 8.96 12.45
C ALA A 814 9.34 7.87 12.17
N PRO A 815 10.52 7.93 12.81
CA PRO A 815 11.43 6.79 12.89
C PRO A 815 10.79 5.62 13.67
N TYR A 816 11.04 4.41 13.19
CA TYR A 816 10.59 3.16 13.80
C TYR A 816 11.67 2.07 13.67
N PRO A 817 12.71 2.11 14.53
CA PRO A 817 13.58 0.96 14.74
C PRO A 817 12.80 -0.22 15.30
N ARG A 818 13.06 -1.40 14.72
CA ARG A 818 12.56 -2.70 15.15
C ARG A 818 13.69 -3.71 15.17
N PHE A 819 13.59 -4.65 16.10
CA PHE A 819 14.48 -5.78 16.22
C PHE A 819 13.67 -7.07 16.27
N ARG A 820 14.00 -8.02 15.40
CA ARG A 820 13.34 -9.32 15.31
C ARG A 820 14.31 -10.44 15.66
N VAL A 821 13.85 -11.38 16.48
CA VAL A 821 14.52 -12.64 16.80
C VAL A 821 13.65 -13.78 16.31
N ASN A 822 14.17 -14.64 15.43
CA ASN A 822 13.43 -15.78 14.89
C ASN A 822 14.29 -17.04 14.91
N ILE A 823 14.13 -17.84 15.96
CA ILE A 823 14.84 -19.10 16.17
C ILE A 823 13.80 -20.22 16.15
N LEU A 824 13.86 -21.06 15.10
CA LEU A 824 12.97 -22.20 14.91
C LEU A 824 12.85 -23.04 16.20
N ASP A 825 11.61 -23.38 16.54
CA ASP A 825 11.22 -24.18 17.71
C ASP A 825 11.64 -23.63 19.08
N LYS A 826 12.10 -22.37 19.16
CA LYS A 826 12.46 -21.72 20.42
C LYS A 826 11.73 -20.39 20.63
N ILE A 827 11.92 -19.43 19.73
CA ILE A 827 11.38 -18.07 19.90
C ILE A 827 11.13 -17.39 18.56
N ASP A 828 10.01 -16.68 18.47
CA ASP A 828 9.73 -15.68 17.45
C ASP A 828 9.34 -14.40 18.17
N LEU A 829 10.15 -13.36 18.12
CA LEU A 829 10.00 -12.13 18.89
C LEU A 829 10.27 -10.94 17.99
N GLU A 830 9.46 -9.89 18.11
CA GLU A 830 9.70 -8.58 17.53
C GLU A 830 9.51 -7.52 18.62
N THR A 831 10.46 -6.61 18.72
CA THR A 831 10.35 -5.41 19.56
C THR A 831 10.66 -4.17 18.74
N GLY A 832 10.00 -3.06 19.03
CA GLY A 832 10.21 -1.80 18.33
C GLY A 832 9.94 -0.59 19.20
N ALA A 833 10.47 0.53 18.76
CA ALA A 833 10.21 1.84 19.36
C ALA A 833 9.92 2.84 18.25
N ARG A 834 8.68 3.31 18.15
CA ARG A 834 8.29 4.34 17.18
C ARG A 834 8.22 5.67 17.88
N TYR A 835 8.95 6.67 17.38
CA TYR A 835 8.87 8.03 17.90
C TYR A 835 8.31 8.95 16.83
N THR A 836 7.06 9.37 16.99
CA THR A 836 6.37 10.24 16.04
C THR A 836 6.41 11.68 16.54
N ILE A 837 6.93 12.60 15.74
CA ILE A 837 6.83 14.04 15.94
C ILE A 837 5.84 14.58 14.91
N ASN A 838 4.85 15.35 15.36
CA ASN A 838 3.91 16.06 14.51
C ASN A 838 3.90 17.53 14.90
N ARG A 839 4.59 18.34 14.11
CA ARG A 839 4.73 19.78 14.32
C ARG A 839 3.90 20.55 13.31
N THR A 840 2.94 21.33 13.76
CA THR A 840 2.13 22.21 12.91
C THR A 840 2.43 23.65 13.28
N THR A 841 2.61 24.53 12.30
CA THR A 841 2.70 25.98 12.52
C THR A 841 1.72 26.70 11.60
N ASN A 842 1.01 27.69 12.12
CA ASN A 842 0.01 28.47 11.39
C ASN A 842 0.43 29.95 11.36
N THR A 843 0.07 30.69 10.31
CA THR A 843 0.32 32.14 10.25
C THR A 843 -0.72 32.95 11.00
N ILE A 844 -1.92 32.40 11.20
CA ILE A 844 -2.92 32.97 12.12
C ILE A 844 -2.58 32.46 13.52
N ASP A 845 -2.04 33.34 14.36
CA ASP A 845 -1.71 33.08 15.76
C ASP A 845 -2.76 33.76 16.65
N ALA A 846 -3.82 33.03 17.01
CA ALA A 846 -4.80 33.52 17.98
C ALA A 846 -4.46 32.96 19.37
N PRO A 847 -4.57 33.73 20.46
CA PRO A 847 -4.18 33.31 21.82
C PRO A 847 -4.94 32.09 22.40
N ARG A 848 -5.95 31.57 21.68
CA ARG A 848 -6.68 30.33 21.98
C ARG A 848 -6.74 29.37 20.78
N ALA A 849 -5.90 29.59 19.77
CA ALA A 849 -5.71 28.61 18.73
C ALA A 849 -4.90 27.44 19.23
N ILE A 850 -4.96 26.30 18.51
CA ILE A 850 -3.83 25.40 18.44
C ILE A 850 -2.73 26.18 17.70
N GLY A 851 -2.19 27.19 18.38
CA GLY A 851 -0.93 27.82 18.05
C GLY A 851 0.08 26.70 17.99
N ASN A 852 0.94 26.77 16.98
CA ASN A 852 2.13 25.96 16.82
C ASN A 852 2.16 24.66 17.65
N ALA A 853 1.48 23.59 17.22
CA ALA A 853 1.49 22.32 17.95
C ALA A 853 2.82 21.58 17.76
N ASN A 854 3.31 20.93 18.81
CA ASN A 854 4.46 20.02 18.76
C ASN A 854 4.12 18.75 19.53
N ILE A 855 3.30 17.91 18.90
CA ILE A 855 2.85 16.65 19.48
C ILE A 855 3.92 15.60 19.25
N ARG A 856 4.23 14.83 20.29
CA ARG A 856 5.19 13.72 20.22
C ARG A 856 4.60 12.47 20.84
N THR A 857 4.75 11.34 20.17
CA THR A 857 4.24 10.05 20.64
C THR A 857 5.36 9.02 20.56
N LEU A 858 5.59 8.31 21.66
CA LEU A 858 6.48 7.15 21.73
C LEU A 858 5.63 5.89 21.87
N ASP A 859 5.68 5.00 20.86
CA ASP A 859 5.11 3.67 20.94
C ASP A 859 6.22 2.65 21.16
N LEU A 860 6.17 1.92 22.28
CA LEU A 860 7.01 0.77 22.55
C LEU A 860 6.21 -0.50 22.27
N THR A 861 6.73 -1.35 21.39
CA THR A 861 6.07 -2.59 20.99
C THR A 861 6.92 -3.80 21.33
N LEU A 862 6.28 -4.87 21.78
CA LEU A 862 6.88 -6.17 22.01
C LEU A 862 5.86 -7.25 21.70
N SER A 863 6.10 -8.07 20.70
CA SER A 863 5.24 -9.20 20.35
C SER A 863 6.06 -10.46 20.14
N GLY A 864 5.51 -11.63 20.42
CA GLY A 864 6.23 -12.87 20.17
C GLY A 864 5.55 -14.13 20.67
N LYS A 865 6.22 -15.25 20.38
CA LYS A 865 5.87 -16.62 20.75
C LYS A 865 7.13 -17.33 21.24
N ASN A 866 7.10 -17.85 22.46
CA ASN A 866 8.10 -18.77 23.00
C ASN A 866 7.56 -20.20 22.91
N TYR A 867 8.36 -21.12 22.39
CA TYR A 867 8.00 -22.52 22.23
C TYR A 867 8.66 -23.35 23.32
N ILE A 868 7.85 -23.97 24.17
CA ILE A 868 8.27 -24.65 25.40
C ILE A 868 7.87 -26.13 25.28
N LEU A 869 8.72 -27.05 25.76
CA LEU A 869 8.39 -28.49 25.89
C LEU A 869 7.77 -29.12 24.62
N LYS A 870 8.28 -28.80 23.42
CA LYS A 870 7.81 -29.20 22.07
C LYS A 870 6.38 -28.79 21.71
N ASP A 871 5.41 -28.91 22.62
CA ASP A 871 3.99 -28.81 22.33
C ASP A 871 3.32 -27.57 22.95
N TRP A 872 4.01 -26.87 23.86
CA TRP A 872 3.52 -25.66 24.50
C TRP A 872 4.03 -24.40 23.80
N THR A 873 3.19 -23.38 23.74
CA THR A 873 3.56 -22.06 23.23
C THR A 873 3.01 -20.98 24.15
N LEU A 874 3.89 -20.08 24.59
CA LEU A 874 3.53 -18.84 25.29
C LEU A 874 3.61 -17.70 24.29
N GLY A 875 2.49 -17.03 24.03
CA GLY A 875 2.45 -15.84 23.17
C GLY A 875 2.12 -14.58 23.96
N TYR A 876 2.67 -13.46 23.50
CA TYR A 876 2.47 -12.15 24.11
C TYR A 876 2.47 -11.06 23.03
N ASP A 877 1.70 -10.02 23.28
CA ASP A 877 1.62 -8.81 22.46
C ASP A 877 1.43 -7.63 23.41
N PHE A 878 2.42 -6.75 23.46
CA PHE A 878 2.50 -5.62 24.36
C PHE A 878 2.73 -4.33 23.57
N THR A 879 1.94 -3.31 23.89
CA THR A 879 2.11 -1.95 23.37
C THR A 879 1.99 -0.94 24.51
N ARG A 880 2.96 -0.02 24.60
CA ARG A 880 2.90 1.15 25.48
C ARG A 880 3.01 2.41 24.64
N THR A 881 1.98 3.24 24.68
CA THR A 881 1.98 4.56 24.04
C THR A 881 2.17 5.65 25.08
N VAL A 882 3.11 6.55 24.83
CA VAL A 882 3.37 7.74 25.65
C VAL A 882 3.25 8.99 24.81
N ASN A 883 2.34 9.87 25.20
CA ASN A 883 1.99 11.10 24.51
C ASN A 883 2.58 12.32 25.23
N TYR A 884 3.12 13.26 24.46
CA TYR A 884 3.73 14.51 24.93
C TYR A 884 3.31 15.70 24.05
N GLY A 885 3.34 16.91 24.62
CA GLY A 885 3.09 18.15 23.89
C GLY A 885 1.61 18.45 23.65
N TYR A 886 0.71 17.71 24.30
CA TYR A 886 -0.70 18.04 24.40
C TYR A 886 -0.92 19.04 25.54
N SER A 887 -1.86 19.97 25.34
CA SER A 887 -2.21 21.00 26.33
C SER A 887 -3.24 20.52 27.37
N PHE A 888 -3.50 19.22 27.44
CA PHE A 888 -4.52 18.56 28.26
C PHE A 888 -4.14 17.10 28.48
N ASP A 889 -4.83 16.44 29.42
CA ASP A 889 -4.55 15.05 29.76
C ASP A 889 -4.96 14.10 28.65
N VAL A 890 -3.97 13.42 28.07
CA VAL A 890 -4.16 12.38 27.07
C VAL A 890 -3.79 11.04 27.69
N PRO A 891 -4.64 9.99 27.54
CA PRO A 891 -4.30 8.66 28.01
C PRO A 891 -2.97 8.15 27.44
N ASN A 892 -2.18 7.52 28.30
CA ASN A 892 -0.98 6.76 27.94
C ASN A 892 -1.28 5.28 28.19
N PRO A 893 -1.88 4.54 27.22
CA PRO A 893 -2.31 3.18 27.44
C PRO A 893 -1.15 2.18 27.44
N ASN A 894 -1.28 1.15 28.28
CA ASN A 894 -0.52 -0.10 28.24
C ASN A 894 -1.48 -1.22 27.84
N ILE A 895 -1.26 -1.85 26.71
CA ILE A 895 -2.07 -2.97 26.25
C ILE A 895 -1.18 -4.21 26.30
N LEU A 896 -1.63 -5.26 26.99
CA LEU A 896 -0.96 -6.55 27.05
C LEU A 896 -1.98 -7.65 26.74
N ASN A 897 -1.74 -8.38 25.67
CA ASN A 897 -2.43 -9.63 25.35
C ASN A 897 -1.46 -10.78 25.60
N LEU A 898 -1.95 -11.86 26.21
CA LEU A 898 -1.14 -13.02 26.57
C LEU A 898 -1.92 -14.31 26.34
N PHE A 899 -1.27 -15.33 25.80
CA PHE A 899 -1.88 -16.65 25.66
C PHE A 899 -0.90 -17.79 25.96
N VAL A 900 -1.46 -18.90 26.41
CA VAL A 900 -0.77 -20.18 26.50
C VAL A 900 -1.56 -21.18 25.66
N GLU A 901 -0.90 -21.86 24.73
CA GLU A 901 -1.50 -22.94 23.96
C GLU A 901 -0.70 -24.24 24.06
N ARG A 902 -1.41 -25.37 24.02
CA ARG A 902 -0.85 -26.71 23.91
C ARG A 902 -1.41 -27.41 22.68
N ARG A 903 -0.51 -27.98 21.88
CA ARG A 903 -0.86 -28.83 20.74
C ARG A 903 -0.80 -30.30 21.13
N PHE A 904 -1.68 -31.13 20.57
CA PHE A 904 -1.75 -32.56 20.86
C PHE A 904 -2.43 -33.34 19.71
N LEU A 905 -2.55 -34.66 19.88
CA LEU A 905 -2.92 -35.65 18.86
C LEU A 905 -1.86 -35.86 17.76
N LYS A 906 -2.06 -36.91 16.95
CA LYS A 906 -1.17 -37.22 15.82
C LYS A 906 -1.06 -36.00 14.90
N GLN A 907 0.17 -35.69 14.48
CA GLN A 907 0.47 -34.54 13.63
C GLN A 907 0.06 -33.17 14.21
N ASN A 908 -0.09 -33.04 15.54
CA ASN A 908 -0.50 -31.80 16.21
C ASN A 908 -1.83 -31.23 15.67
N ALA A 909 -2.78 -32.15 15.42
CA ALA A 909 -4.07 -31.85 14.81
C ALA A 909 -5.03 -31.09 15.74
N ALA A 910 -4.84 -31.15 17.06
CA ALA A 910 -5.64 -30.41 18.04
C ALA A 910 -4.80 -29.39 18.80
N THR A 911 -5.42 -28.26 19.15
CA THR A 911 -4.83 -27.21 20.00
C THR A 911 -5.86 -26.73 21.02
N VAL A 912 -5.46 -26.61 22.28
CA VAL A 912 -6.20 -25.84 23.30
C VAL A 912 -5.40 -24.60 23.64
N ARG A 913 -6.05 -23.44 23.71
CA ARG A 913 -5.44 -22.15 24.06
C ARG A 913 -6.28 -21.42 25.10
N VAL A 914 -5.62 -20.91 26.13
CA VAL A 914 -6.17 -19.92 27.06
C VAL A 914 -5.53 -18.58 26.74
N GLN A 915 -6.34 -17.54 26.54
CA GLN A 915 -5.88 -16.22 26.16
C GLN A 915 -6.57 -15.13 26.99
N GLY A 916 -5.77 -14.18 27.46
CA GLY A 916 -6.25 -12.93 28.06
C GLY A 916 -5.94 -11.75 27.16
N PHE A 917 -6.93 -10.90 26.98
CA PHE A 917 -6.85 -9.70 26.17
C PHE A 917 -6.88 -8.46 27.06
N ASP A 918 -6.11 -7.44 26.69
CA ASP A 918 -5.96 -6.17 27.42
C ASP A 918 -5.86 -6.36 28.95
N LEU A 919 -4.86 -7.10 29.41
CA LEU A 919 -4.68 -7.45 30.82
C LEU A 919 -4.54 -6.24 31.76
N PHE A 920 -4.23 -5.06 31.24
CA PHE A 920 -4.22 -3.81 32.02
C PHE A 920 -5.54 -3.04 31.94
N ASN A 921 -6.47 -3.41 31.07
CA ASN A 921 -7.74 -2.74 30.81
C ASN A 921 -7.55 -1.25 30.45
N GLN A 922 -6.62 -0.96 29.54
CA GLN A 922 -6.29 0.41 29.13
C GLN A 922 -6.56 0.66 27.64
N ASN A 923 -7.27 -0.22 26.95
CA ASN A 923 -7.76 0.05 25.60
C ASN A 923 -8.93 1.05 25.63
N THR A 924 -8.61 2.34 25.73
CA THR A 924 -9.61 3.42 25.94
C THR A 924 -10.33 3.91 24.68
N GLY A 925 -9.94 3.42 23.50
CA GLY A 925 -10.51 3.86 22.21
C GLY A 925 -10.40 5.37 21.95
N PHE A 926 -9.38 6.01 22.51
CA PHE A 926 -9.13 7.44 22.40
C PHE A 926 -8.38 7.78 21.10
N SER A 927 -8.79 8.87 20.44
CA SER A 927 -8.14 9.42 19.25
C SER A 927 -8.28 10.94 19.20
N ILE A 928 -7.32 11.62 18.56
CA ILE A 928 -7.35 13.07 18.35
C ILE A 928 -7.05 13.37 16.89
N VAL A 929 -7.82 14.27 16.30
CA VAL A 929 -7.58 14.84 14.97
C VAL A 929 -7.42 16.34 15.09
N ASN A 930 -6.31 16.87 14.59
CA ASN A 930 -6.08 18.31 14.44
C ASN A 930 -6.10 18.65 12.95
N ALA A 931 -6.99 19.55 12.53
CA ALA A 931 -7.11 19.96 11.12
C ALA A 931 -7.35 21.46 11.02
N ASN A 932 -6.40 22.20 10.41
CA ASN A 932 -6.45 23.65 10.20
C ASN A 932 -6.81 24.41 11.50
N ASN A 933 -8.11 24.66 11.66
CA ASN A 933 -8.76 25.47 12.69
C ASN A 933 -9.71 24.64 13.57
N VAL A 934 -9.63 23.31 13.53
CA VAL A 934 -10.51 22.43 14.32
C VAL A 934 -9.67 21.37 15.02
N ARG A 935 -9.98 21.17 16.30
CA ARG A 935 -9.53 20.04 17.11
C ARG A 935 -10.72 19.15 17.40
N THR A 936 -10.59 17.86 17.19
CA THR A 936 -11.59 16.88 17.62
C THR A 936 -10.91 15.78 18.41
N GLN A 937 -11.38 15.56 19.63
CA GLN A 937 -11.01 14.44 20.49
C GLN A 937 -12.20 13.48 20.50
N THR A 938 -11.91 12.20 20.35
CA THR A 938 -12.94 11.16 20.29
C THR A 938 -12.53 10.02 21.19
N GLN A 939 -13.37 9.70 22.17
CA GLN A 939 -13.27 8.50 22.97
C GLN A 939 -14.39 7.55 22.59
N THR A 940 -14.06 6.31 22.26
CA THR A 940 -15.05 5.28 21.89
C THR A 940 -14.87 4.03 22.74
N ASN A 941 -15.97 3.36 23.05
CA ASN A 941 -15.88 2.05 23.69
C ASN A 941 -15.17 1.04 22.76
N ARG A 942 -14.36 0.18 23.35
CA ARG A 942 -13.71 -0.96 22.68
C ARG A 942 -13.81 -2.18 23.58
N LEU A 943 -13.60 -3.37 23.02
CA LEU A 943 -13.40 -4.57 23.85
C LEU A 943 -12.19 -4.37 24.76
N GLY A 944 -12.47 -4.32 26.06
CA GLY A 944 -11.49 -4.21 27.13
C GLY A 944 -10.99 -5.59 27.57
N ARG A 945 -10.79 -5.77 28.87
CA ARG A 945 -10.22 -7.01 29.42
C ARG A 945 -11.19 -8.19 29.40
N TYR A 946 -10.83 -9.27 28.71
CA TYR A 946 -11.57 -10.53 28.72
C TYR A 946 -10.65 -11.75 28.61
N LEU A 947 -11.15 -12.90 29.03
CA LEU A 947 -10.49 -14.20 28.92
C LEU A 947 -11.23 -15.08 27.92
N LEU A 948 -10.49 -15.91 27.18
CA LEU A 948 -11.04 -16.82 26.19
C LEU A 948 -10.32 -18.17 26.23
N LEU A 949 -11.09 -19.25 26.31
CA LEU A 949 -10.65 -20.62 26.09
C LEU A 949 -11.05 -21.02 24.67
N THR A 950 -10.09 -21.43 23.85
CA THR A 950 -10.34 -21.87 22.47
C THR A 950 -9.81 -23.28 22.23
N PHE A 951 -10.59 -24.09 21.53
CA PHE A 951 -10.21 -25.38 20.99
C PHE A 951 -10.19 -25.31 19.46
N THR A 952 -9.10 -25.74 18.85
CA THR A 952 -8.96 -25.84 17.39
C THR A 952 -8.68 -27.28 16.99
N TYR A 953 -9.41 -27.79 16.01
CA TYR A 953 -9.19 -29.10 15.40
C TYR A 953 -8.95 -28.98 13.90
N ARG A 954 -7.92 -29.66 13.41
CA ARG A 954 -7.51 -29.67 12.00
C ARG A 954 -7.61 -31.07 11.42
N LEU A 955 -8.30 -31.17 10.28
CA LEU A 955 -8.50 -32.38 9.51
C LEU A 955 -7.83 -32.22 8.16
N GLN A 956 -7.05 -33.23 7.74
CA GLN A 956 -6.49 -33.25 6.40
C GLN A 956 -6.41 -34.65 5.83
N LYS A 957 -6.77 -34.80 4.56
CA LYS A 957 -6.56 -36.02 3.78
C LYS A 957 -6.16 -35.64 2.37
N PHE A 958 -4.94 -36.01 2.00
CA PHE A 958 -4.43 -35.83 0.65
C PHE A 958 -4.02 -37.17 0.10
N ALA A 959 -4.43 -37.45 -1.14
CA ALA A 959 -3.98 -38.62 -1.86
C ALA A 959 -2.52 -38.35 -2.28
N GLY A 960 -1.56 -38.97 -1.58
CA GLY A 960 -0.13 -38.78 -1.84
C GLY A 960 0.35 -39.21 -3.23
N ARG A 961 -0.54 -39.72 -4.09
CA ARG A 961 -0.36 -40.00 -5.52
C ARG A 961 -1.70 -39.76 -6.24
N SER A 962 -1.65 -39.22 -7.46
CA SER A 962 -2.81 -39.12 -8.35
C SER A 962 -3.52 -40.47 -8.43
N PRO A 963 -4.87 -40.55 -8.39
CA PRO A 963 -5.56 -41.70 -8.94
C PRO A 963 -5.02 -41.88 -10.36
N MET A 964 -4.46 -43.04 -10.66
CA MET A 964 -4.16 -43.44 -12.03
C MET A 964 -5.49 -43.38 -12.77
N GLN A 965 -5.61 -42.40 -13.66
CA GLN A 965 -6.69 -42.36 -14.63
C GLN A 965 -6.50 -43.64 -15.45
N GLY A 966 -7.42 -44.60 -15.28
CA GLY A 966 -7.47 -45.81 -16.09
C GLY A 966 -7.42 -45.42 -17.56
N GLY A 967 -6.62 -46.18 -18.32
CA GLY A 967 -6.38 -45.93 -19.73
C GLY A 967 -7.69 -45.80 -20.50
N ASP A 968 -7.81 -44.69 -21.23
CA ASP A 968 -7.99 -44.68 -22.68
C ASP A 968 -8.05 -43.24 -23.19
N GLY A 969 -7.36 -42.97 -24.31
CA GLY A 969 -7.58 -41.79 -25.14
C GLY A 969 -6.55 -40.66 -25.01
N GLU A 970 -5.66 -40.59 -25.99
CA GLU A 970 -4.71 -39.52 -26.28
C GLU A 970 -5.25 -38.09 -26.08
N ARG A 971 -4.45 -37.20 -25.46
CA ARG A 971 -4.30 -35.78 -25.86
C ARG A 971 -3.19 -35.03 -25.08
N ARG A 972 -2.07 -34.86 -25.78
CA ARG A 972 -1.14 -33.71 -25.82
C ARG A 972 -1.02 -32.83 -24.56
N GLY A 973 -0.06 -33.17 -23.71
CA GLY A 973 0.60 -32.19 -22.84
C GLY A 973 1.60 -31.35 -23.64
N ARG A 974 1.43 -30.02 -23.69
CA ARG A 974 2.52 -29.09 -24.03
C ARG A 974 2.85 -28.26 -22.81
N GLY A 975 4.06 -28.50 -22.31
CA GLY A 975 4.64 -27.77 -21.19
C GLY A 975 4.85 -26.29 -21.53
N PHE A 976 4.69 -25.48 -20.49
CA PHE A 976 5.21 -24.13 -20.43
C PHE A 976 6.75 -24.19 -20.43
N GLY A 977 7.35 -23.82 -21.56
CA GLY A 977 8.79 -23.59 -21.70
C GLY A 977 9.00 -22.37 -22.58
N GLY A 978 9.57 -21.31 -22.01
CA GLY A 978 9.86 -20.06 -22.70
C GLY A 978 10.85 -20.26 -23.84
N GLY A 979 10.58 -19.60 -24.98
CA GLY A 979 11.46 -19.59 -26.12
C GLY A 979 12.76 -18.86 -25.83
N GLY A 980 13.87 -19.60 -25.84
CA GLY A 980 15.21 -19.08 -26.03
C GLY A 980 15.67 -19.40 -27.45
N GLN A 981 15.76 -18.39 -28.31
CA GLN A 981 16.46 -18.47 -29.59
C GLN A 981 17.97 -18.40 -29.33
N GLY A 982 18.73 -19.34 -29.89
CA GLY A 982 20.18 -19.27 -29.95
C GLY A 982 20.84 -20.43 -30.69
N GLY A 983 21.23 -20.18 -31.94
CA GLY A 983 22.54 -20.59 -32.50
C GLY A 983 22.73 -22.03 -33.01
N GLY A 984 22.62 -22.19 -34.34
CA GLY A 984 23.76 -22.47 -35.23
C GLY A 984 24.56 -23.79 -35.14
N PHE A 985 24.81 -24.33 -36.34
CA PHE A 985 25.83 -25.30 -36.79
C PHE A 985 25.44 -26.78 -36.92
N GLY A 986 25.67 -27.30 -38.14
CA GLY A 986 26.36 -28.58 -38.32
C GLY A 986 25.63 -29.59 -39.19
N GLY A 987 25.98 -29.66 -40.47
CA GLY A 987 25.42 -30.64 -41.40
C GLY A 987 25.74 -32.10 -41.06
N ASN A 988 24.97 -33.01 -41.64
CA ASN A 988 25.40 -33.98 -42.68
C ASN A 988 24.74 -35.37 -42.52
N ARG A 989 24.31 -35.88 -43.70
CA ARG A 989 24.06 -37.28 -44.11
C ARG A 989 22.81 -38.04 -43.65
N GLY A 990 22.09 -38.51 -44.67
CA GLY A 990 21.75 -39.94 -44.80
C GLY A 990 20.26 -40.21 -44.91
N GLY A 991 19.81 -40.58 -46.10
CA GLY A 991 18.41 -40.80 -46.45
C GLY A 991 17.90 -42.22 -46.17
N GLY A 992 16.66 -42.46 -46.59
CA GLY A 992 16.03 -43.77 -46.58
C GLY A 992 14.51 -43.65 -46.70
N ALA A 993 13.97 -44.19 -47.80
CA ALA A 993 12.58 -44.15 -48.25
C ALA A 993 11.58 -44.90 -47.34
N GLY A 994 10.28 -44.58 -47.50
CA GLY A 994 9.13 -45.13 -46.75
C GLY A 994 8.76 -46.60 -47.09
N PRO A 995 7.48 -47.02 -47.12
CA PRO A 995 6.24 -46.37 -46.66
C PRO A 995 5.28 -47.34 -45.88
N THR A 996 4.03 -46.89 -45.71
CA THR A 996 2.73 -47.62 -45.57
C THR A 996 2.18 -48.11 -44.22
N ILE A 997 0.97 -47.55 -43.90
CA ILE A 997 -0.32 -48.18 -43.47
C ILE A 997 -0.29 -48.91 -42.10
N ASP A 998 -1.12 -48.65 -41.08
CA ASP A 998 -2.49 -48.13 -40.92
C ASP A 998 -2.60 -46.89 -40.01
#